data_AF-A0A934ERU9-F1
#
_entry.id   AF-A0A934ERU9-F1
#
_cell.length_a   1.000
_cell.length_b   1.000
_cell.length_c   1.000
_cell.angle_alpha   90.00
_cell.angle_beta   90.00
_cell.angle_gamma   90.00
#
_symmetry.space_group_name_H-M   'P 1'
#
loop_
_entity.id
_entity.type
_entity.pdbx_description
1 polymer ?
#
loop_
_entity_poly.entity_id
_entity_poly.type
_entity_poly.pdbx_seq_one_letter_code
_entity_poly.pdbx_strand_id
1 'polypeptide(L)'
;MWDIYWSLVIPLAVILVFNVSLFVLIKAKVIQRLKLTKNLVVVLLVVTLIPIFCIGFVAQRKISSVIFTDVFNSLRAVGKTRAIFINEKLEEIKLDAESIAKNWIIMEVLKQISIGKVNKSDPNFNTLFKNTEGHISRIVSAKGFEDIMLVSAEGKIELTGAKHTAEVGTDISTETYFKQAREKTYFTDLFYNKFANENLMYVVTPCFDLQGMFVGCVMIEMDMKRLCKILVDREGLGETGETYLVNQDKLIISESRFLQDVVLKVRVDTMGANEGLAGKSGTAIYPDYRNIPVVGAWYPIKYTKWVLLAEIDEKEAFAPLRINRIVHIILVSVTVVMVVLIAVFSAHATVMPVQELTNVSRHVGEGKLDLDVKIQSHDEIGILINVFNEMVKNMRLLARQAAVISQGDLTTNVQAKGELANAFNYMLENLRSLIKQSQDSIARISTAAVEMLSSSEEQSSGTSELAASVGEITATIEELSTSAKQIAANAESVAKVAEDSETTCHHGMEAVSASIHIMEDIKGVTQDSASKILSLSEKAQKIGDVLGIIKEIAGETHLLALNASIEASAAGEFGKRFGVVAAEVRRLAERTKTSAEEIKGVVSEIQVATNAAVLSTEQSVKNVEKGVGVVQKAGQSIESILDLTKETTDASKQIVMATQQQKSATEQVAVTMKEISEVVGQTAAGLKQTTAAVAELNKLADDLKEIVKKFKT
;
A
#
# COMPACT_ATOMS: atom_id res chain seq x y z
N MET A 1 21.52 10.90 35.96
CA MET A 1 22.13 12.01 36.75
C MET A 1 22.98 11.50 37.92
N TRP A 2 22.55 10.46 38.64
CA TRP A 2 23.28 9.89 39.79
C TRP A 2 24.62 9.20 39.43
N ASP A 3 24.74 8.53 38.29
CA ASP A 3 26.02 7.94 37.83
C ASP A 3 27.07 8.98 37.43
N ILE A 4 26.62 10.17 36.98
CA ILE A 4 27.51 11.28 36.65
C ILE A 4 28.09 11.88 37.92
N TYR A 5 27.28 11.93 38.99
CA TYR A 5 27.68 12.43 40.30
C TYR A 5 28.75 11.53 40.93
N TRP A 6 28.52 10.21 40.99
CA TRP A 6 29.48 9.28 41.62
C TRP A 6 30.79 9.11 40.82
N SER A 7 30.73 9.16 39.48
CA SER A 7 31.93 9.02 38.64
C SER A 7 32.85 10.25 38.62
N LEU A 8 32.36 11.42 39.04
CA LEU A 8 33.18 12.64 39.23
C LEU A 8 33.61 12.81 40.69
N VAL A 9 32.73 12.48 41.64
CA VAL A 9 32.97 12.70 43.07
C VAL A 9 34.01 11.74 43.65
N ILE A 10 34.04 10.46 43.23
CA ILE A 10 35.02 9.49 43.75
C ILE A 10 36.47 9.86 43.34
N PRO A 11 36.78 10.16 42.05
CA PRO A 11 38.11 10.63 41.69
C PRO A 11 38.48 11.93 42.40
N LEU A 12 37.56 12.90 42.50
CA LEU A 12 37.81 14.15 43.23
C LEU A 12 38.11 13.91 44.71
N ALA A 13 37.36 13.03 45.39
CA ALA A 13 37.59 12.68 46.78
C ALA A 13 38.92 11.94 46.98
N VAL A 14 39.29 11.03 46.07
CA VAL A 14 40.58 10.33 46.09
C VAL A 14 41.73 11.30 45.82
N ILE A 15 41.60 12.23 44.87
CA ILE A 15 42.59 13.28 44.59
C ILE A 15 42.74 14.23 45.78
N LEU A 16 41.64 14.56 46.48
CA LEU A 16 41.65 15.40 47.68
C LEU A 16 42.36 14.68 48.83
N VAL A 17 42.04 13.41 49.08
CA VAL A 17 42.67 12.59 50.13
C VAL A 17 44.15 12.32 49.81
N PHE A 18 44.50 12.09 48.55
CA PHE A 18 45.88 11.91 48.11
C PHE A 18 46.67 13.22 48.20
N ASN A 19 46.07 14.38 47.88
CA ASN A 19 46.70 15.68 48.07
C ASN A 19 46.90 16.02 49.54
N VAL A 20 45.92 15.74 50.40
CA VAL A 20 46.07 15.93 51.85
C VAL A 20 47.16 15.00 52.38
N SER A 21 47.21 13.76 51.93
CA SER A 21 48.25 12.79 52.32
C SER A 21 49.64 13.15 51.78
N LEU A 22 49.74 13.64 50.54
CA LEU A 22 50.97 14.11 49.90
C LEU A 22 51.46 15.42 50.52
N PHE A 23 50.54 16.34 50.85
CA PHE A 23 50.81 17.55 51.61
C PHE A 23 51.38 17.22 52.99
N VAL A 24 50.83 16.20 53.66
CA VAL A 24 51.34 15.67 54.94
C VAL A 24 52.70 14.97 54.77
N LEU A 25 52.90 14.19 53.69
CA LEU A 25 54.16 13.48 53.41
C LEU A 25 55.31 14.42 53.04
N ILE A 26 55.05 15.43 52.21
CA ILE A 26 56.03 16.44 51.80
C ILE A 26 56.39 17.31 53.03
N LYS A 27 55.41 17.60 53.91
CA LYS A 27 55.68 18.19 55.24
C LYS A 27 56.60 17.32 56.10
N ALA A 28 56.49 16.00 56.00
CA ALA A 28 57.14 15.05 56.91
C ALA A 28 58.60 14.69 56.56
N LYS A 29 59.08 14.88 55.32
CA LYS A 29 60.46 14.49 54.95
C LYS A 29 61.31 15.52 54.21
N VAL A 30 60.73 16.46 53.46
CA VAL A 30 61.48 17.40 52.59
C VAL A 30 61.37 18.86 53.05
N ILE A 31 60.25 19.24 53.68
CA ILE A 31 59.89 20.64 54.01
C ILE A 31 60.58 21.21 55.26
N GLN A 32 61.15 20.39 56.14
CA GLN A 32 61.78 20.87 57.39
C GLN A 32 63.17 21.50 57.20
N ARG A 33 63.75 21.50 55.99
CA ARG A 33 65.08 22.08 55.71
C ARG A 33 65.10 23.30 54.78
N LEU A 34 63.94 23.81 54.35
CA LEU A 34 63.83 24.93 53.40
C LEU A 34 63.32 26.23 54.07
N LYS A 35 63.91 27.39 53.73
CA LYS A 35 63.44 28.73 54.18
C LYS A 35 62.01 29.02 53.66
N LEU A 36 61.22 29.81 54.41
CA LEU A 36 59.79 30.11 54.18
C LEU A 36 59.44 30.44 52.71
N THR A 37 60.31 31.20 52.03
CA THR A 37 60.18 31.58 50.62
C THR A 37 60.29 30.41 49.64
N LYS A 38 61.14 29.42 49.91
CA LYS A 38 61.26 28.20 49.10
C LYS A 38 60.13 27.20 49.40
N ASN A 39 59.65 27.17 50.64
CA ASN A 39 58.51 26.34 51.04
C ASN A 39 57.19 26.83 50.43
N LEU A 40 56.94 28.14 50.39
CA LEU A 40 55.71 28.69 49.82
C LEU A 40 55.59 28.35 48.32
N VAL A 41 56.70 28.50 47.58
CA VAL A 41 56.79 28.20 46.15
C VAL A 41 56.56 26.72 45.86
N VAL A 42 57.22 25.83 46.62
CA VAL A 42 57.09 24.37 46.42
C VAL A 42 55.69 23.87 46.81
N VAL A 43 55.09 24.42 47.87
CA VAL A 43 53.73 24.06 48.29
C VAL A 43 52.68 24.59 47.31
N LEU A 44 52.82 25.83 46.80
CA LEU A 44 51.90 26.37 45.78
C LEU A 44 51.95 25.56 44.49
N LEU A 45 53.13 25.18 44.02
CA LEU A 45 53.28 24.37 42.82
C LEU A 45 52.63 22.99 42.99
N VAL A 46 52.89 22.29 44.08
CA VAL A 46 52.38 20.92 44.29
C VAL A 46 50.87 20.89 44.54
N VAL A 47 50.32 21.82 45.33
CA VAL A 47 48.91 21.84 45.70
C VAL A 47 48.00 22.33 44.57
N THR A 48 48.52 23.12 43.61
CA THR A 48 47.73 23.63 42.49
C THR A 48 47.84 22.78 41.22
N LEU A 49 49.04 22.30 40.87
CA LEU A 49 49.24 21.55 39.62
C LEU A 49 48.64 20.15 39.66
N ILE A 50 48.71 19.46 40.81
CA ILE A 50 48.26 18.06 40.91
C ILE A 50 46.73 17.93 40.76
N PRO A 51 45.88 18.73 41.44
CA PRO A 51 44.44 18.67 41.23
C PRO A 51 44.02 19.07 39.82
N ILE A 52 44.63 20.11 39.24
CA ILE A 52 44.33 20.56 37.87
C ILE A 52 44.68 19.47 36.85
N PHE A 53 45.84 18.84 37.01
CA PHE A 53 46.26 17.73 36.16
C PHE A 53 45.33 16.51 36.29
N CYS A 54 44.93 16.15 37.52
CA CYS A 54 44.05 15.00 37.74
C CYS A 54 42.61 15.27 37.28
N ILE A 55 42.06 16.46 37.50
CA ILE A 55 40.73 16.86 36.99
C ILE A 55 40.76 16.91 35.47
N GLY A 56 41.81 17.49 34.87
CA GLY A 56 42.03 17.50 33.42
C GLY A 56 42.11 16.09 32.84
N PHE A 57 42.84 15.19 33.49
CA PHE A 57 42.98 13.78 33.07
C PHE A 57 41.64 13.02 33.13
N VAL A 58 40.87 13.19 34.22
CA VAL A 58 39.56 12.55 34.38
C VAL A 58 38.54 13.12 33.38
N ALA A 59 38.51 14.45 33.20
CA ALA A 59 37.64 15.11 32.23
C ALA A 59 37.97 14.66 30.80
N GLN A 60 39.26 14.61 30.43
CA GLN A 60 39.70 14.16 29.11
C GLN A 60 39.29 12.70 28.85
N ARG A 61 39.41 11.81 29.84
CA ARG A 61 38.96 10.42 29.73
C ARG A 61 37.45 10.32 29.51
N LYS A 62 36.66 11.10 30.24
CA LYS A 62 35.20 11.07 30.14
C LYS A 62 34.69 11.67 28.82
N ILE A 63 35.26 12.80 28.40
CA ILE A 63 34.95 13.44 27.10
C ILE A 63 35.29 12.50 25.94
N SER A 64 36.43 11.81 26.01
CA SER A 64 36.83 10.82 25.00
C SER A 64 35.81 9.68 24.91
N SER A 65 35.33 9.15 26.04
CA SER A 65 34.32 8.09 26.07
C SER A 65 32.96 8.52 25.50
N VAL A 66 32.54 9.77 25.77
CA VAL A 66 31.26 10.29 25.29
C VAL A 66 31.29 10.53 23.78
N ILE A 67 32.32 11.21 23.27
CA ILE A 67 32.47 11.46 21.82
C ILE A 67 32.63 10.15 21.05
N PHE A 68 33.36 9.18 21.61
CA PHE A 68 33.44 7.84 21.03
C PHE A 68 32.05 7.21 20.88
N THR A 69 31.26 7.19 21.96
CA THR A 69 29.91 6.62 21.93
C THR A 69 28.98 7.34 20.94
N ASP A 70 29.06 8.66 20.86
CA ASP A 70 28.21 9.50 20.02
C ASP A 70 28.48 9.29 18.52
N VAL A 71 29.75 9.31 18.10
CA VAL A 71 30.15 9.05 16.71
C VAL A 71 29.69 7.66 16.25
N PHE A 72 29.92 6.65 17.09
CA PHE A 72 29.51 5.28 16.80
C PHE A 72 27.99 5.12 16.69
N ASN A 73 27.23 5.75 17.57
CA ASN A 73 25.77 5.72 17.53
C ASN A 73 25.21 6.45 16.31
N SER A 74 25.79 7.60 15.94
CA SER A 74 25.39 8.36 14.75
C SER A 74 25.61 7.56 13.47
N LEU A 75 26.82 7.02 13.26
CA LEU A 75 27.11 6.14 12.12
C LEU A 75 26.25 4.88 12.10
N ARG A 76 26.03 4.29 13.27
CA ARG A 76 25.13 3.14 13.41
C ARG A 76 23.73 3.49 12.95
N ALA A 77 23.19 4.64 13.36
CA ALA A 77 21.86 5.10 12.97
C ALA A 77 21.78 5.35 11.46
N VAL A 78 22.71 6.12 10.88
CA VAL A 78 22.73 6.41 9.44
C VAL A 78 22.86 5.13 8.61
N GLY A 79 23.86 4.29 8.90
CA GLY A 79 24.09 3.05 8.18
C GLY A 79 22.92 2.07 8.30
N LYS A 80 22.32 1.94 9.50
CA LYS A 80 21.16 1.05 9.71
C LYS A 80 19.95 1.53 8.94
N THR A 81 19.64 2.83 8.98
CA THR A 81 18.50 3.40 8.27
C THR A 81 18.63 3.22 6.77
N ARG A 82 19.82 3.47 6.20
CA ARG A 82 20.07 3.25 4.76
C ARG A 82 19.98 1.77 4.39
N ALA A 83 20.50 0.87 5.21
CA ALA A 83 20.40 -0.56 4.98
C ALA A 83 18.93 -1.05 5.05
N ILE A 84 18.13 -0.53 5.99
CA ILE A 84 16.69 -0.81 6.06
C ILE A 84 15.99 -0.32 4.78
N PHE A 85 16.25 0.91 4.34
CA PHE A 85 15.66 1.44 3.11
C PHE A 85 15.99 0.58 1.88
N ILE A 86 17.25 0.18 1.69
CA ILE A 86 17.65 -0.69 0.58
C ILE A 86 16.93 -2.05 0.67
N ASN A 87 16.85 -2.64 1.88
CA ASN A 87 16.13 -3.90 2.09
C ASN A 87 14.64 -3.78 1.74
N GLU A 88 13.97 -2.72 2.19
CA GLU A 88 12.57 -2.45 1.89
C GLU A 88 12.33 -2.27 0.39
N LYS A 89 13.22 -1.54 -0.31
CA LYS A 89 13.14 -1.40 -1.76
C LYS A 89 13.36 -2.71 -2.50
N LEU A 90 14.31 -3.54 -2.08
CA LEU A 90 14.49 -4.88 -2.67
C LEU A 90 13.27 -5.78 -2.42
N GLU A 91 12.66 -5.70 -1.24
CA GLU A 91 11.43 -6.44 -0.91
C GLU A 91 10.23 -5.98 -1.75
N GLU A 92 10.05 -4.68 -1.92
CA GLU A 92 9.04 -4.09 -2.82
C GLU A 92 9.21 -4.60 -4.25
N ILE A 93 10.44 -4.57 -4.78
CA ILE A 93 10.75 -5.05 -6.13
C ILE A 93 10.50 -6.56 -6.26
N LYS A 94 10.86 -7.34 -5.23
CA LYS A 94 10.57 -8.79 -5.20
C LYS A 94 9.07 -9.06 -5.32
N LEU A 95 8.25 -8.37 -4.53
CA LEU A 95 6.80 -8.52 -4.53
C LEU A 95 6.19 -8.09 -5.87
N ASP A 96 6.68 -6.99 -6.45
CA ASP A 96 6.26 -6.55 -7.78
C ASP A 96 6.63 -7.58 -8.86
N ALA A 97 7.85 -8.13 -8.82
CA ALA A 97 8.28 -9.17 -9.75
C ALA A 97 7.44 -10.46 -9.64
N GLU A 98 7.10 -10.88 -8.42
CA GLU A 98 6.20 -12.01 -8.15
C GLU A 98 4.77 -11.74 -8.62
N SER A 99 4.28 -10.50 -8.48
CA SER A 99 2.97 -10.09 -8.97
C SER A 99 2.92 -10.10 -10.51
N ILE A 100 3.96 -9.57 -11.17
CA ILE A 100 4.09 -9.57 -12.64
C ILE A 100 4.19 -11.01 -13.16
N ALA A 101 4.96 -11.88 -12.51
CA ALA A 101 5.08 -13.28 -12.89
C ALA A 101 3.76 -14.07 -12.79
N LYS A 102 2.82 -13.64 -11.95
CA LYS A 102 1.48 -14.22 -11.80
C LYS A 102 0.43 -13.58 -12.72
N ASN A 103 0.80 -12.56 -13.49
CA ASN A 103 -0.13 -11.91 -14.41
C ASN A 103 -0.55 -12.89 -15.52
N TRP A 104 -1.86 -13.03 -15.73
CA TRP A 104 -2.42 -14.02 -16.65
C TRP A 104 -1.92 -13.87 -18.09
N ILE A 105 -1.71 -12.63 -18.57
CA ILE A 105 -1.25 -12.36 -19.94
C ILE A 105 0.18 -12.87 -20.13
N ILE A 106 1.04 -12.60 -19.14
CA ILE A 106 2.44 -13.02 -19.12
C ILE A 106 2.53 -14.55 -19.03
N MET A 107 1.73 -15.15 -18.14
CA MET A 107 1.69 -16.59 -17.96
C MET A 107 1.17 -17.31 -19.22
N GLU A 108 0.17 -16.77 -19.90
CA GLU A 108 -0.38 -17.36 -21.13
C GLU A 108 0.64 -17.31 -22.28
N VAL A 109 1.37 -16.20 -22.44
CA VAL A 109 2.44 -16.10 -23.44
C VAL A 109 3.56 -17.10 -23.16
N LEU A 110 4.08 -17.15 -21.93
CA LEU A 110 5.14 -18.09 -21.56
C LEU A 110 4.70 -19.54 -21.72
N LYS A 111 3.45 -19.86 -21.37
CA LYS A 111 2.88 -21.19 -21.55
C LYS A 111 2.80 -21.58 -23.03
N GLN A 112 2.28 -20.71 -23.89
CA GLN A 112 2.20 -21.00 -25.33
C GLN A 112 3.59 -21.17 -25.96
N ILE A 113 4.59 -20.43 -25.45
CA ILE A 113 5.99 -20.59 -25.81
C ILE A 113 6.53 -21.97 -25.40
N SER A 114 6.32 -22.37 -24.14
CA SER A 114 6.84 -23.64 -23.60
C SER A 114 6.27 -24.90 -24.28
N ILE A 115 5.02 -24.85 -24.78
CA ILE A 115 4.36 -26.01 -25.44
C ILE A 115 4.83 -26.15 -26.90
N GLY A 116 5.69 -25.26 -27.40
CA GLY A 116 6.19 -25.31 -28.78
C GLY A 116 5.13 -25.00 -29.83
N LYS A 117 3.97 -24.44 -29.45
CA LYS A 117 2.91 -23.96 -30.36
C LYS A 117 3.21 -22.57 -30.92
N VAL A 118 4.48 -22.20 -31.02
CA VAL A 118 4.92 -20.88 -31.47
C VAL A 118 5.09 -20.90 -32.98
N ASN A 119 4.01 -20.67 -33.71
CA ASN A 119 4.14 -20.16 -35.07
C ASN A 119 4.10 -18.63 -34.99
N LYS A 120 5.25 -17.95 -35.08
CA LYS A 120 5.30 -16.46 -35.11
C LYS A 120 4.53 -15.88 -36.33
N SER A 121 4.12 -16.72 -37.27
CA SER A 121 3.23 -16.38 -38.39
C SER A 121 1.73 -16.55 -38.09
N ASP A 122 1.34 -17.08 -36.93
CA ASP A 122 -0.07 -17.14 -36.49
C ASP A 122 -0.55 -15.74 -36.08
N PRO A 123 -1.59 -15.18 -36.75
CA PRO A 123 -2.13 -13.86 -36.44
C PRO A 123 -2.61 -13.70 -34.99
N ASN A 124 -3.13 -14.76 -34.38
CA ASN A 124 -3.65 -14.73 -33.01
C ASN A 124 -2.52 -14.67 -31.99
N PHE A 125 -1.47 -15.46 -32.21
CA PHE A 125 -0.27 -15.42 -31.37
C PHE A 125 0.44 -14.08 -31.47
N ASN A 126 0.56 -13.51 -32.68
CA ASN A 126 1.18 -12.20 -32.90
C ASN A 126 0.39 -11.07 -32.20
N THR A 127 -0.94 -11.18 -32.15
CA THR A 127 -1.79 -10.23 -31.41
C THR A 127 -1.60 -10.35 -29.90
N LEU A 128 -1.59 -11.57 -29.35
CA LEU A 128 -1.32 -11.81 -27.93
C LEU A 128 0.07 -11.31 -27.53
N PHE A 129 1.08 -11.59 -28.36
CA PHE A 129 2.46 -11.16 -28.15
C PHE A 129 2.59 -9.63 -28.11
N LYS A 130 2.01 -8.92 -29.09
CA LYS A 130 1.99 -7.44 -29.12
C LYS A 130 1.22 -6.82 -27.95
N ASN A 131 0.11 -7.42 -27.55
CA ASN A 131 -0.65 -6.97 -26.39
C ASN A 131 0.16 -7.14 -25.09
N THR A 132 0.92 -8.23 -24.98
CA THR A 132 1.80 -8.51 -23.84
C THR A 132 2.97 -7.53 -23.79
N GLU A 133 3.59 -7.23 -24.93
CA GLU A 133 4.62 -6.20 -25.07
C GLU A 133 4.10 -4.82 -24.64
N GLY A 134 2.94 -4.41 -25.13
CA GLY A 134 2.30 -3.15 -24.73
C GLY A 134 1.93 -3.09 -23.25
N HIS A 135 1.51 -4.22 -22.67
CA HIS A 135 1.21 -4.33 -21.24
C HIS A 135 2.47 -4.20 -20.39
N ILE A 136 3.54 -4.89 -20.76
CA ILE A 136 4.82 -4.83 -20.08
C ILE A 136 5.43 -3.43 -20.17
N SER A 137 5.39 -2.79 -21.34
CA SER A 137 5.90 -1.41 -21.54
C SER A 137 5.22 -0.40 -20.61
N ARG A 138 3.91 -0.56 -20.38
CA ARG A 138 3.16 0.24 -19.40
C ARG A 138 3.62 -0.01 -17.97
N ILE A 139 3.87 -1.26 -17.60
CA ILE A 139 4.38 -1.62 -16.26
C ILE A 139 5.78 -1.04 -16.05
N VAL A 140 6.68 -1.16 -17.03
CA VAL A 140 8.03 -0.58 -17.01
C VAL A 140 7.94 0.92 -16.72
N SER A 141 7.10 1.64 -17.47
CA SER A 141 6.91 3.09 -17.30
C SER A 141 6.26 3.47 -15.96
N ALA A 142 5.26 2.70 -15.50
CA ALA A 142 4.51 3.01 -14.28
C ALA A 142 5.30 2.73 -13.00
N LYS A 143 6.09 1.66 -12.98
CA LYS A 143 6.92 1.26 -11.83
C LYS A 143 8.31 1.90 -11.89
N GLY A 144 8.73 2.37 -13.06
CA GLY A 144 10.04 2.96 -13.32
C GLY A 144 11.16 1.93 -13.20
N PHE A 145 10.92 0.75 -13.78
CA PHE A 145 11.97 -0.22 -14.09
C PHE A 145 12.70 0.21 -15.37
N GLU A 146 13.92 -0.30 -15.59
CA GLU A 146 14.65 -0.03 -16.84
C GLU A 146 14.07 -0.86 -17.99
N ASP A 147 13.81 -2.14 -17.72
CA ASP A 147 13.17 -3.06 -18.66
C ASP A 147 12.54 -4.24 -17.91
N ILE A 148 11.64 -4.94 -18.59
CA ILE A 148 11.10 -6.23 -18.16
C ILE A 148 11.17 -7.16 -19.37
N MET A 149 11.77 -8.32 -19.15
CA MET A 149 11.97 -9.35 -20.15
C MET A 149 11.26 -10.65 -19.76
N LEU A 150 10.75 -11.36 -20.76
CA LEU A 150 10.17 -12.69 -20.59
C LEU A 150 11.15 -13.73 -21.13
N VAL A 151 11.46 -14.73 -20.31
CA VAL A 151 12.41 -15.79 -20.62
C VAL A 151 11.65 -17.11 -20.68
N SER A 152 11.84 -17.89 -21.74
CA SER A 152 11.21 -19.19 -21.91
C SER A 152 11.73 -20.22 -20.90
N ALA A 153 11.04 -21.36 -20.77
CA ALA A 153 11.47 -22.46 -19.90
C ALA A 153 12.85 -23.02 -20.28
N GLU A 154 13.23 -22.91 -21.56
CA GLU A 154 14.52 -23.32 -22.12
C GLU A 154 15.62 -22.29 -21.85
N GLY A 155 15.30 -21.10 -21.34
CA GLY A 155 16.26 -20.06 -21.02
C GLY A 155 16.51 -19.06 -22.15
N LYS A 156 15.60 -18.94 -23.13
CA LYS A 156 15.72 -17.96 -24.21
C LYS A 156 14.93 -16.70 -23.89
N ILE A 157 15.52 -15.52 -24.09
CA ILE A 157 14.80 -14.25 -23.95
C ILE A 157 13.85 -14.10 -25.15
N GLU A 158 12.54 -14.05 -24.91
CA GLU A 158 11.53 -14.05 -25.97
C GLU A 158 10.91 -12.67 -26.20
N LEU A 159 10.78 -11.85 -25.15
CA LEU A 159 10.13 -10.54 -25.20
C LEU A 159 10.83 -9.54 -24.27
N THR A 160 10.87 -8.26 -24.66
CA THR A 160 11.31 -7.09 -23.87
C THR A 160 10.22 -6.02 -23.87
N GLY A 161 10.18 -5.17 -22.84
CA GLY A 161 9.17 -4.13 -22.66
C GLY A 161 9.55 -2.73 -23.14
N ALA A 162 10.84 -2.40 -23.26
CA ALA A 162 11.23 -1.00 -23.50
C ALA A 162 12.56 -0.77 -24.23
N LYS A 163 13.70 -1.28 -23.72
CA LYS A 163 15.02 -0.71 -24.06
C LYS A 163 15.92 -1.64 -24.87
N HIS A 164 15.92 -2.95 -24.60
CA HIS A 164 16.97 -3.84 -25.12
C HIS A 164 16.45 -4.89 -26.11
N THR A 165 15.86 -4.45 -27.23
CA THR A 165 15.39 -5.35 -28.30
C THR A 165 16.49 -6.24 -28.91
N ALA A 166 17.76 -5.85 -28.76
CA ALA A 166 18.92 -6.63 -29.17
C ALA A 166 19.18 -7.87 -28.30
N GLU A 167 18.63 -7.94 -27.09
CA GLU A 167 18.77 -9.10 -26.19
C GLU A 167 17.78 -10.23 -26.51
N VAL A 168 16.72 -9.94 -27.29
CA VAL A 168 15.73 -10.94 -27.71
C VAL A 168 16.40 -12.02 -28.55
N GLY A 169 16.20 -13.27 -28.14
CA GLY A 169 16.76 -14.46 -28.74
C GLY A 169 18.06 -14.94 -28.11
N THR A 170 18.62 -14.21 -27.14
CA THR A 170 19.78 -14.64 -26.36
C THR A 170 19.42 -15.83 -25.47
N ASP A 171 20.30 -16.83 -25.45
CA ASP A 171 20.19 -17.99 -24.57
C ASP A 171 20.95 -17.73 -23.28
N ILE A 172 20.23 -17.72 -22.16
CA ILE A 172 20.74 -17.54 -20.80
C ILE A 172 20.57 -18.82 -19.95
N SER A 173 20.28 -19.96 -20.57
CA SER A 173 20.06 -21.24 -19.88
C SER A 173 21.26 -21.71 -19.04
N THR A 174 22.47 -21.33 -19.46
CA THR A 174 23.71 -21.67 -18.76
C THR A 174 23.99 -20.76 -17.57
N GLU A 175 23.36 -19.59 -17.52
CA GLU A 175 23.61 -18.57 -16.51
C GLU A 175 23.19 -19.02 -15.12
N THR A 176 24.01 -18.69 -14.13
CA THR A 176 23.78 -19.12 -12.74
C THR A 176 22.50 -18.52 -12.17
N TYR A 177 22.19 -17.27 -12.52
CA TYR A 177 20.98 -16.61 -12.05
C TYR A 177 19.71 -17.20 -12.63
N PHE A 178 19.71 -17.63 -13.90
CA PHE A 178 18.56 -18.32 -14.49
C PHE A 178 18.31 -19.67 -13.81
N LYS A 179 19.37 -20.46 -13.60
CA LYS A 179 19.28 -21.76 -12.90
C LYS A 179 18.70 -21.63 -11.48
N GLN A 180 19.15 -20.63 -10.72
CA GLN A 180 18.62 -20.35 -9.39
C GLN A 180 17.17 -19.83 -9.42
N ALA A 181 16.84 -19.02 -10.43
CA ALA A 181 15.52 -18.43 -10.56
C ALA A 181 14.41 -19.43 -10.88
N ARG A 182 14.73 -20.65 -11.34
CA ARG A 182 13.73 -21.70 -11.61
C ARG A 182 12.97 -22.14 -10.36
N GLU A 183 13.57 -22.01 -9.18
CA GLU A 183 12.99 -22.45 -7.91
C GLU A 183 12.33 -21.30 -7.14
N LYS A 184 12.92 -20.10 -7.18
CA LYS A 184 12.48 -18.93 -6.41
C LYS A 184 12.96 -17.64 -7.05
N THR A 185 12.34 -16.51 -6.70
CA THR A 185 12.85 -15.20 -7.09
C THR A 185 14.30 -15.01 -6.65
N TYR A 186 15.14 -14.63 -7.59
CA TYR A 186 16.58 -14.50 -7.42
C TYR A 186 17.05 -13.10 -7.86
N PHE A 187 17.81 -12.44 -7.00
CA PHE A 187 18.51 -11.20 -7.33
C PHE A 187 19.90 -11.55 -7.85
N THR A 188 20.27 -11.05 -9.03
CA THR A 188 21.65 -11.16 -9.51
C THR A 188 22.57 -10.28 -8.67
N ASP A 189 23.88 -10.49 -8.80
CA ASP A 189 24.80 -9.43 -8.41
C ASP A 189 24.80 -8.33 -9.48
N LEU A 190 25.47 -7.21 -9.21
CA LEU A 190 25.75 -6.20 -10.24
C LEU A 190 26.82 -6.73 -11.19
N PHE A 191 26.54 -6.70 -12.50
CA PHE A 191 27.52 -7.10 -13.52
C PHE A 191 27.43 -6.18 -14.74
N TYR A 192 28.49 -6.19 -15.53
CA TYR A 192 28.53 -5.44 -16.79
C TYR A 192 27.82 -6.25 -17.89
N ASN A 193 26.72 -5.71 -18.41
CA ASN A 193 26.03 -6.30 -19.55
C ASN A 193 26.60 -5.72 -20.86
N LYS A 194 27.04 -6.61 -21.76
CA LYS A 194 27.65 -6.25 -23.06
C LYS A 194 26.67 -5.68 -24.08
N PHE A 195 25.39 -6.04 -23.99
CA PHE A 195 24.33 -5.57 -24.88
C PHE A 195 23.85 -4.18 -24.48
N ALA A 196 23.60 -3.98 -23.18
CA ALA A 196 23.22 -2.67 -22.62
C ALA A 196 24.41 -1.68 -22.52
N ASN A 197 25.65 -2.18 -22.56
CA ASN A 197 26.89 -1.40 -22.34
C ASN A 197 26.91 -0.65 -21.00
N GLU A 198 26.24 -1.20 -19.99
CA GLU A 198 26.11 -0.60 -18.65
C GLU A 198 26.17 -1.68 -17.55
N ASN A 199 26.44 -1.24 -16.32
CA ASN A 199 26.38 -2.10 -15.14
C ASN A 199 24.94 -2.21 -14.67
N LEU A 200 24.38 -3.41 -14.65
CA LEU A 200 22.99 -3.65 -14.30
C LEU A 200 22.82 -4.87 -13.41
N MET A 201 21.64 -4.97 -12.82
CA MET A 201 21.21 -6.08 -11.99
C MET A 201 19.82 -6.50 -12.45
N TYR A 202 19.56 -7.82 -12.37
CA TYR A 202 18.26 -8.39 -12.63
C TYR A 202 17.60 -8.95 -11.38
N VAL A 203 16.28 -8.84 -11.34
CA VAL A 203 15.42 -9.67 -10.49
C VAL A 203 14.75 -10.68 -11.39
N VAL A 204 15.03 -11.96 -11.17
CA VAL A 204 14.52 -13.04 -12.01
C VAL A 204 13.55 -13.88 -11.19
N THR A 205 12.30 -13.96 -11.62
CA THR A 205 11.20 -14.60 -10.91
C THR A 205 10.61 -15.72 -11.77
N PRO A 206 10.43 -16.94 -11.22
CA PRO A 206 9.85 -18.04 -11.96
C PRO A 206 8.35 -17.86 -12.19
N CYS A 207 7.88 -18.30 -13.34
CA CYS A 207 6.47 -18.45 -13.67
C CYS A 207 6.11 -19.94 -13.67
N PHE A 208 5.06 -20.28 -12.94
CA PHE A 208 4.51 -21.62 -12.88
C PHE A 208 3.10 -21.62 -13.48
N ASP A 209 2.75 -22.67 -14.23
CA ASP A 209 1.37 -22.86 -14.69
C ASP A 209 0.43 -23.31 -13.56
N LEU A 210 -0.85 -23.48 -13.88
CA LEU A 210 -1.87 -23.94 -12.92
C LEU A 210 -1.62 -25.36 -12.38
N GLN A 211 -0.75 -26.13 -13.04
CA GLN A 211 -0.32 -27.46 -12.65
C GLN A 211 0.98 -27.44 -11.82
N GLY A 212 1.57 -26.26 -11.60
CA GLY A 212 2.83 -26.08 -10.88
C GLY A 212 4.08 -26.35 -11.72
N MET A 213 3.96 -26.49 -13.05
CA MET A 213 5.08 -26.68 -13.96
C MET A 213 5.74 -25.34 -14.28
N PHE A 214 7.07 -25.31 -14.25
CA PHE A 214 7.86 -24.14 -14.64
C PHE A 214 7.73 -23.87 -16.15
N VAL A 215 7.16 -22.72 -16.52
CA VAL A 215 6.91 -22.34 -17.93
C VAL A 215 7.83 -21.22 -18.43
N GLY A 216 8.63 -20.62 -17.54
CA GLY A 216 9.57 -19.54 -17.88
C GLY A 216 9.84 -18.63 -16.69
N CYS A 217 10.52 -17.51 -16.93
CA CYS A 217 10.78 -16.48 -15.92
C CYS A 217 10.41 -15.09 -16.41
N VAL A 218 10.03 -14.21 -15.48
CA VAL A 218 10.08 -12.76 -15.65
C VAL A 218 11.43 -12.27 -15.16
N MET A 219 12.14 -11.51 -15.98
CA MET A 219 13.43 -10.89 -15.65
C MET A 219 13.29 -9.37 -15.69
N ILE A 220 13.46 -8.71 -14.56
CA ILE A 220 13.30 -7.25 -14.42
C ILE A 220 14.67 -6.61 -14.29
N GLU A 221 14.96 -5.63 -15.14
CA GLU A 221 16.17 -4.81 -15.08
C GLU A 221 15.99 -3.66 -14.10
N MET A 222 16.92 -3.56 -13.14
CA MET A 222 16.87 -2.56 -12.09
C MET A 222 17.72 -1.33 -12.41
N ASP A 223 17.15 -0.15 -12.13
CA ASP A 223 17.89 1.11 -12.09
C ASP A 223 18.71 1.21 -10.80
N MET A 224 20.01 0.93 -10.90
CA MET A 224 20.95 1.04 -9.80
C MET A 224 21.16 2.48 -9.32
N LYS A 225 21.03 3.49 -10.19
CA LYS A 225 21.16 4.90 -9.79
C LYS A 225 20.00 5.28 -8.88
N ARG A 226 18.79 4.82 -9.21
CA ARG A 226 17.59 5.05 -8.38
C ARG A 226 17.66 4.29 -7.06
N LEU A 227 18.10 3.03 -7.05
CA LEU A 227 18.25 2.25 -5.81
C LEU A 227 19.29 2.89 -4.87
N CYS A 228 20.43 3.29 -5.41
CA CYS A 228 21.55 3.83 -4.63
C CYS A 228 21.42 5.34 -4.32
N LYS A 229 20.36 6.02 -4.78
CA LYS A 229 20.18 7.47 -4.58
C LYS A 229 20.26 7.89 -3.10
N ILE A 230 19.73 7.06 -2.19
CA ILE A 230 19.77 7.32 -0.75
C ILE A 230 21.20 7.29 -0.17
N LEU A 231 22.13 6.61 -0.84
CA LEU A 231 23.53 6.52 -0.42
C LEU A 231 24.32 7.78 -0.77
N VAL A 232 23.87 8.51 -1.80
CA VAL A 232 24.49 9.76 -2.27
C VAL A 232 24.14 10.93 -1.35
N ASP A 233 23.03 10.85 -0.61
CA ASP A 233 22.67 11.83 0.39
C ASP A 233 23.77 11.91 1.46
N ARG A 234 24.22 13.12 1.77
CA ARG A 234 25.34 13.38 2.69
C ARG A 234 24.87 13.96 4.02
N GLU A 235 23.57 14.14 4.19
CA GLU A 235 23.01 14.67 5.43
C GLU A 235 23.36 13.73 6.61
N GLY A 236 23.86 14.32 7.69
CA GLY A 236 24.29 13.59 8.89
C GLY A 236 25.61 12.83 8.79
N LEU A 237 26.35 12.91 7.67
CA LEU A 237 27.63 12.21 7.46
C LEU A 237 28.88 13.12 7.58
N GLY A 238 28.72 14.43 7.73
CA GLY A 238 29.86 15.36 7.83
C GLY A 238 30.63 15.51 6.50
N GLU A 239 31.88 15.96 6.60
CA GLU A 239 32.73 16.36 5.46
C GLU A 239 33.48 15.19 4.81
N THR A 240 33.72 14.11 5.55
CA THR A 240 34.41 12.90 5.08
C THR A 240 33.55 11.65 5.18
N GLY A 241 32.32 11.74 5.69
CA GLY A 241 31.46 10.56 5.77
C GLY A 241 30.97 10.12 4.40
N GLU A 242 30.91 8.81 4.20
CA GLU A 242 30.49 8.14 2.98
C GLU A 242 29.68 6.90 3.34
N THR A 243 28.66 6.60 2.53
CA THR A 243 28.06 5.27 2.54
C THR A 243 28.16 4.65 1.16
N TYR A 244 28.55 3.38 1.10
CA TYR A 244 28.66 2.66 -0.14
C TYR A 244 28.31 1.18 0.05
N LEU A 245 27.98 0.52 -1.07
CA LEU A 245 27.67 -0.90 -1.10
C LEU A 245 28.84 -1.69 -1.69
N VAL A 246 29.07 -2.87 -1.12
CA VAL A 246 30.08 -3.82 -1.58
C VAL A 246 29.42 -5.18 -1.82
N ASN A 247 29.76 -5.83 -2.93
CA ASN A 247 29.23 -7.12 -3.29
C ASN A 247 30.04 -8.32 -2.76
N GLN A 248 29.64 -9.54 -3.12
CA GLN A 248 30.28 -10.77 -2.63
C GLN A 248 31.74 -10.92 -3.07
N ASP A 249 32.13 -10.32 -4.21
CA ASP A 249 33.50 -10.30 -4.72
C ASP A 249 34.36 -9.21 -4.07
N LYS A 250 33.78 -8.53 -3.07
CA LYS A 250 34.35 -7.37 -2.38
C LYS A 250 34.53 -6.16 -3.29
N LEU A 251 33.74 -6.01 -4.36
CA LEU A 251 33.80 -4.85 -5.24
C LEU A 251 32.75 -3.80 -4.85
N ILE A 252 33.09 -2.52 -4.98
CA ILE A 252 32.13 -1.42 -4.78
C ILE A 252 31.07 -1.47 -5.89
N ILE A 253 29.79 -1.36 -5.54
CA ILE A 253 28.66 -1.39 -6.50
C ILE A 253 27.81 -0.11 -6.49
N SER A 254 28.20 0.88 -5.70
CA SER A 254 27.58 2.21 -5.65
C SER A 254 28.58 3.31 -6.04
N GLU A 255 28.08 4.52 -6.22
CA GLU A 255 28.96 5.68 -6.38
C GLU A 255 29.78 5.93 -5.11
N SER A 256 30.97 6.50 -5.30
CA SER A 256 31.84 6.93 -4.21
C SER A 256 31.91 8.46 -4.13
N ARG A 257 32.01 8.99 -2.91
CA ARG A 257 32.29 10.39 -2.60
C ARG A 257 33.69 10.81 -3.06
N PHE A 258 34.67 9.91 -3.03
CA PHE A 258 36.09 10.24 -3.18
C PHE A 258 36.68 9.87 -4.52
N LEU A 259 36.14 8.84 -5.17
CA LEU A 259 36.66 8.29 -6.41
C LEU A 259 35.57 8.30 -7.48
N GLN A 260 35.92 8.73 -8.70
CA GLN A 260 35.05 8.60 -9.86
C GLN A 260 35.21 7.21 -10.50
N ASP A 261 34.15 6.70 -11.12
CA ASP A 261 34.17 5.46 -11.92
C ASP A 261 34.69 4.22 -11.16
N VAL A 262 34.17 4.00 -9.94
CA VAL A 262 34.61 2.90 -9.04
C VAL A 262 33.78 1.62 -9.11
N VAL A 263 32.58 1.70 -9.67
CA VAL A 263 31.60 0.60 -9.69
C VAL A 263 32.21 -0.61 -10.40
N LEU A 264 32.28 -1.75 -9.71
CA LEU A 264 32.91 -3.01 -10.11
C LEU A 264 34.43 -2.95 -10.40
N LYS A 265 35.11 -1.87 -10.01
CA LYS A 265 36.54 -1.68 -10.30
C LYS A 265 37.42 -1.63 -9.05
N VAL A 266 36.87 -1.17 -7.93
CA VAL A 266 37.62 -1.04 -6.66
C VAL A 266 37.25 -2.17 -5.72
N ARG A 267 38.27 -2.89 -5.22
CA ARG A 267 38.11 -3.96 -4.23
C ARG A 267 38.28 -3.43 -2.81
N VAL A 268 37.37 -3.80 -1.92
CA VAL A 268 37.28 -3.39 -0.52
C VAL A 268 37.55 -4.60 0.37
N ASP A 269 38.82 -4.86 0.67
CA ASP A 269 39.20 -5.91 1.62
C ASP A 269 39.41 -5.33 3.03
N THR A 270 38.30 -4.88 3.63
CA THR A 270 38.28 -4.25 4.94
C THR A 270 37.59 -5.14 5.96
N MET A 271 37.83 -4.88 7.25
CA MET A 271 37.17 -5.62 8.33
C MET A 271 35.64 -5.56 8.21
N GLY A 272 35.09 -4.36 7.95
CA GLY A 272 33.66 -4.15 7.81
C GLY A 272 33.05 -4.92 6.63
N ALA A 273 33.74 -4.92 5.48
CA ALA A 273 33.29 -5.69 4.31
C ALA A 273 33.30 -7.20 4.59
N ASN A 274 34.38 -7.72 5.20
CA ASN A 274 34.52 -9.14 5.50
C ASN A 274 33.49 -9.66 6.53
N GLU A 275 33.31 -8.95 7.64
CA GLU A 275 32.33 -9.35 8.67
C GLU A 275 30.88 -9.15 8.19
N GLY A 276 30.62 -8.10 7.40
CA GLY A 276 29.30 -7.85 6.81
C GLY A 276 28.90 -8.90 5.78
N LEU A 277 29.81 -9.31 4.90
CA LEU A 277 29.57 -10.42 3.96
C LEU A 277 29.40 -11.78 4.66
N ALA A 278 29.95 -11.94 5.87
CA ALA A 278 29.68 -13.08 6.74
C ALA A 278 28.32 -12.98 7.48
N GLY A 279 27.52 -11.94 7.21
CA GLY A 279 26.16 -11.76 7.75
C GLY A 279 26.10 -11.07 9.11
N LYS A 280 27.19 -10.44 9.58
CA LYS A 280 27.21 -9.75 10.88
C LYS A 280 27.18 -8.25 10.70
N SER A 281 26.35 -7.57 11.49
CA SER A 281 26.41 -6.11 11.62
C SER A 281 27.35 -5.72 12.75
N GLY A 282 28.05 -4.61 12.60
CA GLY A 282 28.97 -4.15 13.62
C GLY A 282 29.49 -2.75 13.36
N THR A 283 30.32 -2.30 14.30
CA THR A 283 31.00 -1.02 14.20
C THR A 283 32.42 -1.16 14.74
N ALA A 284 33.42 -0.60 14.06
CA ALA A 284 34.81 -0.61 14.51
C ALA A 284 35.60 0.53 13.88
N ILE A 285 36.82 0.73 14.36
CA ILE A 285 37.82 1.57 13.70
C ILE A 285 38.74 0.64 12.92
N TYR A 286 38.89 0.90 11.62
CA TYR A 286 39.73 0.10 10.73
C TYR A 286 40.14 0.95 9.50
N PRO A 287 41.19 0.56 8.76
CA PRO A 287 41.53 1.23 7.50
C PRO A 287 40.49 0.90 6.41
N ASP A 288 39.98 1.93 5.73
CA ASP A 288 39.10 1.78 4.58
C ASP A 288 39.84 1.32 3.31
N TYR A 289 39.15 1.28 2.17
CA TYR A 289 39.73 0.93 0.86
C TYR A 289 40.80 1.93 0.37
N ARG A 290 40.86 3.13 0.93
CA ARG A 290 41.90 4.15 0.67
C ARG A 290 43.08 4.01 1.63
N ASN A 291 43.05 3.02 2.53
CA ASN A 291 43.98 2.81 3.62
C ASN A 291 44.00 3.98 4.62
N ILE A 292 42.89 4.68 4.76
CA ILE A 292 42.68 5.76 5.72
C ILE A 292 41.93 5.16 6.93
N PRO A 293 42.40 5.38 8.17
CA PRO A 293 41.65 4.98 9.35
C PRO A 293 40.29 5.66 9.39
N VAL A 294 39.23 4.86 9.40
CA VAL A 294 37.84 5.31 9.47
C VAL A 294 37.14 4.72 10.69
N VAL A 295 36.14 5.44 11.19
CA VAL A 295 35.11 4.84 12.05
C VAL A 295 34.04 4.31 11.11
N GLY A 296 33.85 3.00 11.10
CA GLY A 296 32.94 2.32 10.18
C GLY A 296 31.82 1.58 10.89
N ALA A 297 30.64 1.59 10.29
CA ALA A 297 29.49 0.77 10.62
C ALA A 297 29.07 -0.03 9.37
N TRP A 298 28.80 -1.32 9.52
CA TRP A 298 28.46 -2.18 8.39
C TRP A 298 27.21 -3.02 8.63
N TYR A 299 26.46 -3.25 7.55
CA TYR A 299 25.18 -3.95 7.57
C TYR A 299 25.02 -4.86 6.34
N PRO A 300 24.75 -6.16 6.54
CA PRO A 300 24.39 -7.03 5.43
C PRO A 300 23.03 -6.62 4.86
N ILE A 301 22.91 -6.66 3.54
CA ILE A 301 21.67 -6.44 2.81
C ILE A 301 20.98 -7.79 2.61
N LYS A 302 19.67 -7.83 2.81
CA LYS A 302 18.80 -9.00 2.62
C LYS A 302 18.59 -9.22 1.12
N TYR A 303 18.28 -10.48 0.75
CA TYR A 303 18.02 -10.93 -0.63
C TYR A 303 19.22 -10.89 -1.59
N THR A 304 20.25 -10.09 -1.31
CA THR A 304 21.54 -10.08 -2.00
C THR A 304 22.68 -10.52 -1.06
N LYS A 305 23.88 -10.71 -1.59
CA LYS A 305 25.10 -10.89 -0.79
C LYS A 305 25.90 -9.60 -0.73
N TRP A 306 25.22 -8.51 -0.40
CA TRP A 306 25.84 -7.20 -0.31
C TRP A 306 26.01 -6.76 1.14
N VAL A 307 26.96 -5.87 1.35
CA VAL A 307 27.16 -5.18 2.62
C VAL A 307 27.16 -3.68 2.35
N LEU A 308 26.40 -2.94 3.15
CA LEU A 308 26.46 -1.50 3.22
C LEU A 308 27.49 -1.10 4.27
N LEU A 309 28.43 -0.25 3.90
CA LEU A 309 29.38 0.38 4.80
C LEU A 309 29.03 1.86 4.93
N ALA A 310 29.02 2.36 6.16
CA ALA A 310 28.92 3.78 6.50
C ALA A 310 30.18 4.14 7.27
N GLU A 311 31.01 4.99 6.69
CA GLU A 311 32.36 5.28 7.17
C GLU A 311 32.58 6.78 7.26
N ILE A 312 33.39 7.23 8.22
CA ILE A 312 33.87 8.61 8.33
C ILE A 312 35.34 8.59 8.74
N ASP A 313 36.15 9.52 8.27
CA ASP A 313 37.57 9.56 8.62
C ASP A 313 37.74 9.74 10.14
N GLU A 314 38.62 8.93 10.74
CA GLU A 314 38.93 8.99 12.18
C GLU A 314 39.33 10.41 12.61
N LYS A 315 40.06 11.12 11.74
CA LYS A 315 40.52 12.49 11.99
C LYS A 315 39.37 13.49 12.13
N GLU A 316 38.29 13.34 11.36
CA GLU A 316 37.11 14.20 11.47
C GLU A 316 36.26 13.79 12.67
N ALA A 317 35.94 12.49 12.77
CA ALA A 317 35.17 11.93 13.88
C ALA A 317 35.72 12.36 15.25
N PHE A 318 37.05 12.44 15.38
CA PHE A 318 37.72 12.83 16.61
C PHE A 318 38.37 14.23 16.56
N ALA A 319 38.10 15.05 15.55
CA ALA A 319 38.55 16.45 15.50
C ALA A 319 38.15 17.24 16.76
N PRO A 320 36.91 17.07 17.31
CA PRO A 320 36.53 17.71 18.57
C PRO A 320 37.43 17.33 19.76
N LEU A 321 38.03 16.13 19.78
CA LEU A 321 38.99 15.72 20.82
C LEU A 321 40.32 16.45 20.70
N ARG A 322 40.78 16.74 19.48
CA ARG A 322 42.05 17.44 19.24
C ARG A 322 41.97 18.91 19.63
N ILE A 323 40.88 19.60 19.27
CA ILE A 323 40.66 21.01 19.63
C ILE A 323 40.57 21.15 21.15
N ASN A 324 39.79 20.29 21.82
CA ASN A 324 39.69 20.30 23.28
C ASN A 324 41.03 20.01 23.97
N ARG A 325 41.85 19.09 23.42
CA ARG A 325 43.20 18.83 23.94
C ARG A 325 44.13 20.03 23.82
N ILE A 326 44.07 20.77 22.71
CA ILE A 326 44.91 21.96 22.49
C ILE A 326 44.49 23.09 23.43
N VAL A 327 43.18 23.36 23.56
CA VAL A 327 42.64 24.36 24.51
C VAL A 327 43.06 24.01 25.94
N HIS A 328 42.99 22.72 26.31
CA HIS A 328 43.41 22.27 27.64
C HIS A 328 44.92 22.43 27.89
N ILE A 329 45.77 22.12 26.91
CA ILE A 329 47.22 22.33 27.01
C ILE A 329 47.57 23.82 27.13
N ILE A 330 46.88 24.69 26.39
CA ILE A 330 47.06 26.15 26.48
C ILE A 330 46.66 26.65 27.87
N LEU A 331 45.52 26.20 28.40
CA LEU A 331 45.04 26.56 29.73
C LEU A 331 46.06 26.18 30.84
N VAL A 332 46.61 24.96 30.78
CA VAL A 332 47.63 24.49 31.74
C VAL A 332 48.93 25.30 31.60
N SER A 333 49.36 25.60 30.38
CA SER A 333 50.59 26.35 30.11
C SER A 333 50.51 27.80 30.63
N VAL A 334 49.37 28.47 30.41
CA VAL A 334 49.11 29.83 30.94
C VAL A 334 49.08 29.81 32.47
N THR A 335 48.47 28.79 33.08
CA THR A 335 48.39 28.64 34.54
C THR A 335 49.76 28.42 35.18
N VAL A 336 50.64 27.62 34.56
CA VAL A 336 52.01 27.38 35.05
C VAL A 336 52.85 28.66 35.06
N VAL A 337 52.77 29.45 33.97
CA VAL A 337 53.48 30.73 33.86
C VAL A 337 52.98 31.73 34.90
N MET A 338 51.66 31.78 35.13
CA MET A 338 51.04 32.66 36.11
C MET A 338 51.41 32.28 37.56
N VAL A 339 51.46 30.99 37.90
CA VAL A 339 51.85 30.49 39.23
C VAL A 339 53.33 30.76 39.54
N VAL A 340 54.22 30.64 38.55
CA VAL A 340 55.66 30.94 38.73
C VAL A 340 55.89 32.45 38.92
N LEU A 341 55.18 33.31 38.19
CA LEU A 341 55.27 34.77 38.35
C LEU A 341 54.74 35.24 39.71
N ILE A 342 53.61 34.68 40.17
CA ILE A 342 53.02 34.99 41.48
C ILE A 342 53.91 34.51 42.63
N ALA A 343 54.55 33.35 42.51
CA ALA A 343 55.37 32.76 43.57
C ALA A 343 56.71 33.51 43.80
N VAL A 344 57.28 34.12 42.75
CA VAL A 344 58.50 34.95 42.85
C VAL A 344 58.20 36.34 43.42
N PHE A 345 57.07 36.94 43.03
CA PHE A 345 56.64 38.26 43.50
C PHE A 345 56.18 38.25 44.97
N SER A 346 55.44 37.21 45.37
CA SER A 346 54.91 37.05 46.74
C SER A 346 55.97 36.71 47.80
N ALA A 347 57.18 36.30 47.39
CA ALA A 347 58.25 35.95 48.32
C ALA A 347 59.00 37.18 48.89
N HIS A 348 59.02 38.32 48.19
CA HIS A 348 59.83 39.49 48.58
C HIS A 348 59.02 40.68 49.11
N ALA A 349 57.78 40.91 48.65
CA ALA A 349 57.00 42.10 49.01
C ALA A 349 56.13 41.92 50.29
N THR A 350 55.98 40.69 50.79
CA THR A 350 54.85 40.34 51.67
C THR A 350 55.26 40.03 53.12
N VAL A 351 56.41 39.41 53.38
CA VAL A 351 56.57 38.66 54.66
C VAL A 351 56.60 39.53 55.93
N MET A 352 57.05 40.79 55.90
CA MET A 352 57.15 41.59 57.12
C MET A 352 55.93 42.48 57.43
N PRO A 353 55.37 43.27 56.49
CA PRO A 353 54.19 44.09 56.81
C PRO A 353 52.84 43.32 56.72
N VAL A 354 52.79 42.15 56.06
CA VAL A 354 51.56 41.37 55.91
C VAL A 354 51.22 40.52 57.13
N GLN A 355 52.14 40.23 58.05
CA GLN A 355 51.75 39.54 59.29
C GLN A 355 50.74 40.35 60.12
N GLU A 356 50.81 41.68 60.05
CA GLU A 356 49.87 42.59 60.74
C GLU A 356 48.55 42.76 59.97
N LEU A 357 48.58 42.95 58.65
CA LEU A 357 47.37 43.02 57.82
C LEU A 357 46.63 41.68 57.73
N THR A 358 47.33 40.53 57.74
CA THR A 358 46.74 39.17 57.68
C THR A 358 45.83 38.89 58.87
N ASN A 359 46.14 39.41 60.06
CA ASN A 359 45.28 39.24 61.22
C ASN A 359 43.96 40.02 61.07
N VAL A 360 43.95 41.20 60.43
CA VAL A 360 42.72 41.95 60.13
C VAL A 360 41.97 41.33 58.94
N SER A 361 42.67 40.96 57.86
CA SER A 361 42.06 40.32 56.69
C SER A 361 41.46 38.94 57.00
N ARG A 362 41.96 38.21 58.02
CA ARG A 362 41.33 36.97 58.51
C ARG A 362 39.92 37.22 59.05
N HIS A 363 39.70 38.31 59.79
CA HIS A 363 38.38 38.68 60.29
C HIS A 363 37.43 39.13 59.16
N VAL A 364 37.94 39.88 58.16
CA VAL A 364 37.16 40.26 56.96
C VAL A 364 36.83 39.03 56.10
N GLY A 365 37.76 38.08 55.94
CA GLY A 365 37.57 36.81 55.24
C GLY A 365 36.62 35.83 55.94
N GLU A 366 36.44 35.96 57.26
CA GLU A 366 35.41 35.28 58.06
C GLU A 366 34.02 35.96 57.97
N GLY A 367 33.87 37.01 57.15
CA GLY A 367 32.60 37.72 56.95
C GLY A 367 32.32 38.86 57.94
N LYS A 368 33.27 39.17 58.85
CA LYS A 368 33.12 40.27 59.82
C LYS A 368 33.65 41.56 59.20
N LEU A 369 32.77 42.28 58.53
CA LEU A 369 33.17 43.48 57.80
C LEU A 369 33.35 44.72 58.68
N ASP A 370 32.98 44.74 59.96
CA ASP A 370 32.85 45.96 60.80
C ASP A 370 34.14 46.48 61.48
N LEU A 371 35.31 46.18 60.90
CA LEU A 371 36.61 46.57 61.45
C LEU A 371 37.19 47.78 60.71
N ASP A 372 37.79 48.73 61.45
CA ASP A 372 38.42 49.94 60.91
C ASP A 372 39.92 49.93 61.25
N VAL A 373 40.79 49.90 60.24
CA VAL A 373 42.24 49.80 60.41
C VAL A 373 42.85 51.20 60.36
N LYS A 374 43.50 51.61 61.46
CA LYS A 374 44.19 52.91 61.54
C LYS A 374 45.49 52.91 60.75
N ILE A 375 45.65 53.88 59.85
CA ILE A 375 46.82 54.04 58.98
C ILE A 375 47.99 54.60 59.81
N GLN A 376 49.11 53.87 59.88
CA GLN A 376 50.36 54.37 60.49
C GLN A 376 51.56 54.41 59.53
N SER A 377 51.40 53.96 58.29
CA SER A 377 52.46 53.99 57.28
C SER A 377 52.10 54.95 56.14
N HIS A 378 53.09 55.62 55.55
CA HIS A 378 52.94 56.52 54.39
C HIS A 378 53.48 55.89 53.09
N ASP A 379 53.78 54.59 53.11
CA ASP A 379 54.29 53.78 52.00
C ASP A 379 53.17 52.97 51.30
N GLU A 380 53.54 52.02 50.43
CA GLU A 380 52.60 51.15 49.73
C GLU A 380 51.73 50.30 50.66
N ILE A 381 52.14 50.06 51.92
CA ILE A 381 51.32 49.39 52.94
C ILE A 381 50.31 50.38 53.54
N GLY A 382 50.65 51.66 53.64
CA GLY A 382 49.71 52.74 53.98
C GLY A 382 48.65 52.98 52.91
N ILE A 383 49.07 53.02 51.64
CA ILE A 383 48.17 53.02 50.48
C ILE A 383 47.35 51.72 50.46
N LEU A 384 47.95 50.57 50.74
CA LEU A 384 47.27 49.27 50.82
C LEU A 384 46.23 49.25 51.95
N ILE A 385 46.48 49.81 53.13
CA ILE A 385 45.49 49.92 54.22
C ILE A 385 44.36 50.87 53.83
N ASN A 386 44.65 51.99 53.15
CA ASN A 386 43.63 52.93 52.71
C ASN A 386 42.74 52.34 51.59
N VAL A 387 43.36 51.71 50.60
CA VAL A 387 42.68 50.95 49.53
C VAL A 387 41.95 49.73 50.09
N PHE A 388 42.49 49.05 51.12
CA PHE A 388 41.83 47.96 51.83
C PHE A 388 40.58 48.44 52.59
N ASN A 389 40.64 49.61 53.24
CA ASN A 389 39.47 50.21 53.88
C ASN A 389 38.40 50.64 52.85
N GLU A 390 38.80 51.18 51.70
CA GLU A 390 37.87 51.48 50.58
C GLU A 390 37.27 50.20 49.97
N MET A 391 38.06 49.13 49.85
CA MET A 391 37.61 47.80 49.45
C MET A 391 36.63 47.20 50.46
N VAL A 392 36.92 47.24 51.76
CA VAL A 392 36.01 46.76 52.83
C VAL A 392 34.70 47.57 52.80
N LYS A 393 34.75 48.88 52.56
CA LYS A 393 33.56 49.73 52.38
C LYS A 393 32.72 49.30 51.17
N ASN A 394 33.35 49.02 50.02
CA ASN A 394 32.66 48.53 48.82
C ASN A 394 32.12 47.10 49.02
N MET A 395 32.84 46.21 49.72
CA MET A 395 32.36 44.88 50.08
C MET A 395 31.18 44.91 51.06
N ARG A 396 31.16 45.86 52.01
CA ARG A 396 29.97 46.10 52.88
C ARG A 396 28.76 46.51 52.05
N LEU A 397 28.95 47.38 51.05
CA LEU A 397 27.87 47.84 50.18
C LEU A 397 27.33 46.69 49.32
N LEU A 398 28.22 45.87 48.75
CA LEU A 398 27.85 44.66 48.01
C LEU A 398 27.18 43.59 48.89
N ALA A 399 27.65 43.38 50.13
CA ALA A 399 27.04 42.44 51.06
C ALA A 399 25.63 42.88 51.49
N ARG A 400 25.42 44.18 51.73
CA ARG A 400 24.09 44.74 51.97
C ARG A 400 23.18 44.59 50.75
N GLN A 401 23.70 44.81 49.55
CA GLN A 401 22.93 44.62 48.33
C GLN A 401 22.56 43.16 48.08
N ALA A 402 23.49 42.23 48.31
CA ALA A 402 23.24 40.80 48.22
C ALA A 402 22.17 40.36 49.23
N ALA A 403 22.14 40.95 50.43
CA ALA A 403 21.07 40.71 51.39
C ALA A 403 19.70 41.19 50.89
N VAL A 404 19.64 42.36 50.25
CA VAL A 404 18.40 42.89 49.63
C VAL A 404 17.94 41.99 48.46
N ILE A 405 18.85 41.52 47.63
CA ILE A 405 18.58 40.58 46.53
C ILE A 405 18.11 39.22 47.04
N SER A 406 18.70 38.73 48.14
CA SER A 406 18.29 37.46 48.77
C SER A 406 16.86 37.50 49.32
N GLN A 407 16.34 38.71 49.59
CA GLN A 407 14.94 38.94 49.97
C GLN A 407 14.01 39.11 48.77
N GLY A 408 14.54 38.97 47.54
CA GLY A 408 13.78 39.03 46.30
C GLY A 408 13.68 40.42 45.66
N ASP A 409 14.34 41.45 46.19
CA ASP A 409 14.31 42.80 45.60
C ASP A 409 15.46 43.01 44.60
N LEU A 410 15.13 42.86 43.32
CA LEU A 410 16.02 43.02 42.19
C LEU A 410 15.94 44.43 41.58
N THR A 411 15.09 45.34 42.07
CA THR A 411 14.94 46.71 41.51
C THR A 411 16.16 47.60 41.78
N THR A 412 16.99 47.15 42.73
CA THR A 412 18.08 47.92 43.28
C THR A 412 19.33 47.86 42.39
N ASN A 413 20.22 48.87 42.49
CA ASN A 413 21.45 48.95 41.69
C ASN A 413 22.65 49.24 42.60
N VAL A 414 23.78 48.56 42.35
CA VAL A 414 24.99 48.78 43.15
C VAL A 414 25.66 50.08 42.69
N GLN A 415 25.61 51.12 43.55
CA GLN A 415 26.32 52.38 43.34
C GLN A 415 27.76 52.31 43.92
N ALA A 416 28.59 51.44 43.35
CA ALA A 416 30.01 51.34 43.69
C ALA A 416 30.88 51.33 42.42
N LYS A 417 32.13 51.78 42.54
CA LYS A 417 33.09 51.80 41.43
C LYS A 417 33.90 50.49 41.42
N GLY A 418 34.15 49.93 40.24
CA GLY A 418 35.04 48.79 40.04
C GLY A 418 34.38 47.61 39.31
N GLU A 419 35.21 46.66 38.87
CA GLU A 419 34.77 45.50 38.06
C GLU A 419 33.76 44.61 38.79
N LEU A 420 33.88 44.48 40.11
CA LEU A 420 32.97 43.66 40.92
C LEU A 420 31.55 44.24 40.99
N ALA A 421 31.43 45.57 41.10
CA ALA A 421 30.13 46.24 41.07
C ALA A 421 29.46 46.12 39.69
N ASN A 422 30.26 46.27 38.62
CA ASN A 422 29.78 46.06 37.25
C ASN A 422 29.32 44.60 37.04
N ALA A 423 30.11 43.61 37.44
CA ALA A 423 29.75 42.20 37.34
C ALA A 423 28.47 41.86 38.13
N PHE A 424 28.29 42.48 39.30
CA PHE A 424 27.08 42.30 40.12
C PHE A 424 25.83 42.93 39.47
N ASN A 425 25.98 44.10 38.84
CA ASN A 425 24.91 44.73 38.07
C ASN A 425 24.58 43.94 36.78
N TYR A 426 25.58 43.34 36.11
CA TYR A 426 25.34 42.39 35.00
C TYR A 426 24.59 41.14 35.47
N MET A 427 24.93 40.59 36.64
CA MET A 427 24.22 39.47 37.25
C MET A 427 22.77 39.85 37.57
N LEU A 428 22.52 41.03 38.15
CA LEU A 428 21.19 41.56 38.41
C LEU A 428 20.37 41.68 37.13
N GLU A 429 20.96 42.22 36.06
CA GLU A 429 20.29 42.35 34.76
C GLU A 429 19.95 40.98 34.16
N ASN A 430 20.85 40.02 34.25
CA ASN A 430 20.59 38.64 33.83
C ASN A 430 19.48 37.99 34.68
N LEU A 431 19.44 38.20 36.00
CA LEU A 431 18.39 37.69 36.87
C LEU A 431 17.03 38.33 36.55
N ARG A 432 16.98 39.65 36.31
CA ARG A 432 15.76 40.34 35.85
C ARG A 432 15.28 39.78 34.51
N SER A 433 16.20 39.58 33.56
CA SER A 433 15.89 39.00 32.26
C SER A 433 15.35 37.58 32.38
N LEU A 434 15.94 36.74 33.24
CA LEU A 434 15.45 35.38 33.50
C LEU A 434 14.06 35.39 34.14
N ILE A 435 13.81 36.26 35.13
CA ILE A 435 12.50 36.39 35.76
C ILE A 435 11.45 36.84 34.73
N LYS A 436 11.76 37.83 33.90
CA LYS A 436 10.89 38.30 32.82
C LYS A 436 10.60 37.19 31.81
N GLN A 437 11.62 36.47 31.34
CA GLN A 437 11.46 35.32 30.44
C GLN A 437 10.62 34.21 31.08
N SER A 438 10.74 34.00 32.40
CA SER A 438 9.93 33.04 33.13
C SER A 438 8.47 33.48 33.24
N GLN A 439 8.20 34.76 33.49
CA GLN A 439 6.84 35.33 33.46
C GLN A 439 6.20 35.19 32.08
N ASP A 440 6.94 35.52 31.02
CA ASP A 440 6.49 35.37 29.63
C ASP A 440 6.18 33.90 29.30
N SER A 441 7.02 32.96 29.77
CA SER A 441 6.82 31.52 29.57
C SER A 441 5.59 31.00 30.32
N ILE A 442 5.37 31.43 31.56
CA ILE A 442 4.19 31.07 32.37
C ILE A 442 2.91 31.58 31.69
N ALA A 443 2.91 32.81 31.17
CA ALA A 443 1.78 33.36 30.43
C ALA A 443 1.46 32.53 29.17
N ARG A 444 2.49 32.14 28.40
CA ARG A 444 2.33 31.26 27.23
C ARG A 444 1.77 29.89 27.60
N ILE A 445 2.23 29.29 28.70
CA ILE A 445 1.70 27.99 29.19
C ILE A 445 0.21 28.13 29.53
N SER A 446 -0.19 29.18 30.23
CA SER A 446 -1.59 29.41 30.60
C SER A 446 -2.48 29.61 29.37
N THR A 447 -2.03 30.40 28.37
CA THR A 447 -2.75 30.55 27.10
C THR A 447 -2.89 29.21 26.37
N ALA A 448 -1.80 28.45 26.23
CA ALA A 448 -1.82 27.15 25.56
C ALA A 448 -2.73 26.14 26.29
N ALA A 449 -2.80 26.19 27.62
CA ALA A 449 -3.70 25.35 28.40
C ALA A 449 -5.19 25.71 28.16
N VAL A 450 -5.54 26.99 28.07
CA VAL A 450 -6.91 27.42 27.73
C VAL A 450 -7.30 26.99 26.32
N GLU A 451 -6.42 27.17 25.34
CA GLU A 451 -6.64 26.71 23.96
C GLU A 451 -6.85 25.20 23.90
N MET A 452 -6.02 24.43 24.61
CA MET A 452 -6.10 22.97 24.64
C MET A 452 -7.37 22.45 25.33
N LEU A 453 -7.87 23.14 26.37
CA LEU A 453 -9.18 22.84 26.96
C LEU A 453 -10.31 23.04 25.94
N SER A 454 -10.31 24.17 25.24
CA SER A 454 -11.30 24.44 24.19
C SER A 454 -11.27 23.39 23.08
N SER A 455 -10.07 23.01 22.61
CA SER A 455 -9.91 21.94 21.61
C SER A 455 -10.39 20.58 22.14
N SER A 456 -10.17 20.28 23.42
CA SER A 456 -10.63 19.04 24.04
C SER A 456 -12.16 18.99 24.16
N GLU A 457 -12.82 20.12 24.45
CA GLU A 457 -14.28 20.22 24.48
C GLU A 457 -14.88 20.03 23.08
N GLU A 458 -14.30 20.68 22.06
CA GLU A 458 -14.70 20.52 20.66
C GLU A 458 -14.56 19.06 20.21
N GLN A 459 -13.41 18.43 20.49
CA GLN A 459 -13.19 17.01 20.19
C GLN A 459 -14.15 16.09 20.95
N SER A 460 -14.54 16.44 22.18
CA SER A 460 -15.53 15.67 22.94
C SER A 460 -16.91 15.73 22.30
N SER A 461 -17.31 16.89 21.79
CA SER A 461 -18.55 17.03 21.02
C SER A 461 -18.50 16.19 19.73
N GLY A 462 -17.41 16.31 18.97
CA GLY A 462 -17.21 15.52 17.75
C GLY A 462 -17.17 14.01 18.00
N THR A 463 -16.62 13.57 19.13
CA THR A 463 -16.60 12.15 19.52
C THR A 463 -18.01 11.64 19.82
N SER A 464 -18.87 12.44 20.46
CA SER A 464 -20.28 12.07 20.68
C SER A 464 -21.08 11.97 19.37
N GLU A 465 -20.85 12.89 18.44
CA GLU A 465 -21.48 12.85 17.11
C GLU A 465 -21.02 11.64 16.29
N LEU A 466 -19.73 11.31 16.37
CA LEU A 466 -19.17 10.11 15.75
C LEU A 466 -19.77 8.84 16.37
N ALA A 467 -19.95 8.79 17.69
CA ALA A 467 -20.60 7.65 18.36
C ALA A 467 -22.04 7.43 17.87
N ALA A 468 -22.82 8.51 17.72
CA ALA A 468 -24.17 8.44 17.16
C ALA A 468 -24.16 7.93 15.71
N SER A 469 -23.26 8.45 14.89
CA SER A 469 -23.10 8.05 13.49
C SER A 469 -22.74 6.56 13.34
N VAL A 470 -21.85 6.05 14.19
CA VAL A 470 -21.51 4.62 14.23
C VAL A 470 -22.72 3.77 14.60
N GLY A 471 -23.56 4.24 15.54
CA GLY A 471 -24.80 3.57 15.91
C GLY A 471 -25.79 3.48 14.73
N GLU A 472 -25.98 4.58 14.01
CA GLU A 472 -26.86 4.63 12.83
C GLU A 472 -26.35 3.72 11.70
N ILE A 473 -25.06 3.78 11.39
CA ILE A 473 -24.47 2.91 10.36
C ILE A 473 -24.60 1.43 10.76
N THR A 474 -24.41 1.09 12.04
CA THR A 474 -24.59 -0.29 12.52
C THR A 474 -26.02 -0.78 12.32
N ALA A 475 -27.02 0.05 12.59
CA ALA A 475 -28.42 -0.29 12.35
C ALA A 475 -28.71 -0.51 10.85
N THR A 476 -28.21 0.38 9.98
CA THR A 476 -28.41 0.22 8.52
C THR A 476 -27.74 -1.03 7.96
N ILE A 477 -26.60 -1.46 8.53
CA ILE A 477 -25.92 -2.70 8.18
C ILE A 477 -26.76 -3.93 8.55
N GLU A 478 -27.42 -3.93 9.72
CA GLU A 478 -28.35 -5.00 10.11
C GLU A 478 -29.56 -5.09 9.17
N GLU A 479 -30.13 -3.94 8.79
CA GLU A 479 -31.21 -3.87 7.79
C GLU A 479 -30.76 -4.37 6.41
N LEU A 480 -29.56 -3.99 5.97
CA LEU A 480 -28.97 -4.46 4.71
C LEU A 480 -28.74 -5.98 4.73
N SER A 481 -28.27 -6.54 5.85
CA SER A 481 -28.07 -7.98 6.01
C SER A 481 -29.39 -8.74 5.90
N THR A 482 -30.45 -8.21 6.50
CA THR A 482 -31.80 -8.78 6.42
C THR A 482 -32.35 -8.68 5.00
N SER A 483 -32.19 -7.52 4.36
CA SER A 483 -32.62 -7.29 2.97
C SER A 483 -31.91 -8.22 1.99
N ALA A 484 -30.60 -8.43 2.15
CA ALA A 484 -29.83 -9.37 1.35
C ALA A 484 -30.38 -10.80 1.48
N LYS A 485 -30.66 -11.27 2.70
CA LYS A 485 -31.27 -12.61 2.89
C LYS A 485 -32.61 -12.74 2.16
N GLN A 486 -33.43 -11.70 2.19
CA GLN A 486 -34.72 -11.70 1.52
C GLN A 486 -34.61 -11.66 -0.01
N ILE A 487 -33.67 -10.88 -0.56
CA ILE A 487 -33.40 -10.85 -2.00
C ILE A 487 -32.93 -12.22 -2.49
N ALA A 488 -32.03 -12.89 -1.75
CA ALA A 488 -31.56 -14.23 -2.10
C ALA A 488 -32.71 -15.24 -2.12
N ALA A 489 -33.56 -15.25 -1.09
CA ALA A 489 -34.73 -16.14 -1.04
C ALA A 489 -35.72 -15.89 -2.18
N ASN A 490 -35.95 -14.62 -2.53
CA ASN A 490 -36.81 -14.25 -3.65
C ASN A 490 -36.22 -14.70 -4.99
N ALA A 491 -34.91 -14.53 -5.20
CA ALA A 491 -34.23 -14.96 -6.41
C ALA A 491 -34.25 -16.49 -6.58
N GLU A 492 -34.06 -17.25 -5.50
CA GLU A 492 -34.24 -18.71 -5.52
C GLU A 492 -35.67 -19.11 -5.88
N SER A 493 -36.68 -18.41 -5.35
CA SER A 493 -38.08 -18.65 -5.70
C SER A 493 -38.36 -18.34 -7.17
N VAL A 494 -37.80 -17.26 -7.72
CA VAL A 494 -37.97 -16.89 -9.14
C VAL A 494 -37.30 -17.92 -10.05
N ALA A 495 -36.08 -18.36 -9.70
CA ALA A 495 -35.38 -19.42 -10.45
C ALA A 495 -36.22 -20.69 -10.51
N LYS A 496 -36.84 -21.08 -9.40
CA LYS A 496 -37.70 -22.27 -9.34
C LYS A 496 -38.94 -22.14 -10.22
N VAL A 497 -39.61 -20.99 -10.19
CA VAL A 497 -40.78 -20.73 -11.06
C VAL A 497 -40.38 -20.74 -12.55
N ALA A 498 -39.18 -20.25 -12.88
CA ALA A 498 -38.67 -20.30 -14.25
C ALA A 498 -38.39 -21.75 -14.71
N GLU A 499 -37.84 -22.60 -13.85
CA GLU A 499 -37.60 -24.03 -14.11
C GLU A 499 -38.92 -24.83 -14.29
N ASP A 500 -39.94 -24.54 -13.47
CA ASP A 500 -41.29 -25.11 -13.63
C ASP A 500 -41.95 -24.62 -14.95
N SER A 501 -41.69 -23.36 -15.34
CA SER A 501 -42.17 -22.79 -16.60
C SER A 501 -41.49 -23.42 -17.81
N GLU A 502 -40.19 -23.71 -17.73
CA GLU A 502 -39.43 -24.45 -18.77
C GLU A 502 -40.06 -25.82 -19.01
N THR A 503 -40.37 -26.56 -17.94
CA THR A 503 -41.06 -27.86 -18.01
C THR A 503 -42.43 -27.74 -18.69
N THR A 504 -43.19 -26.69 -18.34
CA THR A 504 -44.52 -26.43 -18.93
C THR A 504 -44.42 -26.08 -20.42
N CYS A 505 -43.41 -25.31 -20.82
CA CYS A 505 -43.13 -25.00 -22.21
C CYS A 505 -42.77 -26.25 -23.02
N HIS A 506 -42.00 -27.19 -22.45
CA HIS A 506 -41.71 -28.47 -23.09
C HIS A 506 -42.97 -29.28 -23.38
N HIS A 507 -43.87 -29.45 -22.39
CA HIS A 507 -45.16 -30.10 -22.61
C HIS A 507 -46.02 -29.34 -23.64
N GLY A 508 -46.00 -28.01 -23.62
CA GLY A 508 -46.67 -27.18 -24.62
C GLY A 508 -46.14 -27.41 -26.04
N MET A 509 -44.83 -27.56 -26.19
CA MET A 509 -44.17 -27.84 -27.47
C MET A 509 -44.54 -29.22 -28.01
N GLU A 510 -44.59 -30.24 -27.14
CA GLU A 510 -45.07 -31.58 -27.50
C GLU A 510 -46.52 -31.55 -27.99
N ALA A 511 -47.40 -30.81 -27.29
CA ALA A 511 -48.80 -30.65 -27.69
C ALA A 511 -48.95 -29.92 -29.03
N VAL A 512 -48.12 -28.89 -29.30
CA VAL A 512 -48.07 -28.20 -30.60
C VAL A 512 -47.59 -29.15 -31.70
N SER A 513 -46.53 -29.93 -31.47
CA SER A 513 -46.01 -30.91 -32.42
C SER A 513 -47.06 -31.97 -32.77
N ALA A 514 -47.75 -32.52 -31.76
CA ALA A 514 -48.86 -33.45 -31.95
C ALA A 514 -50.00 -32.81 -32.76
N SER A 515 -50.31 -31.53 -32.50
CA SER A 515 -51.36 -30.81 -33.23
C SER A 515 -51.02 -30.57 -34.71
N ILE A 516 -49.73 -30.36 -35.04
CA ILE A 516 -49.27 -30.26 -36.43
C ILE A 516 -49.48 -31.59 -37.14
N HIS A 517 -49.07 -32.70 -36.53
CA HIS A 517 -49.28 -34.04 -37.10
C HIS A 517 -50.77 -34.34 -37.34
N ILE A 518 -51.63 -34.04 -36.37
CA ILE A 518 -53.08 -34.23 -36.54
C ILE A 518 -53.62 -33.38 -37.70
N MET A 519 -53.15 -32.14 -37.88
CA MET A 519 -53.57 -31.29 -39.00
C MET A 519 -53.09 -31.81 -40.35
N GLU A 520 -51.90 -32.40 -40.42
CA GLU A 520 -51.40 -33.08 -41.62
C GLU A 520 -52.24 -34.32 -41.96
N ASP A 521 -52.61 -35.12 -40.96
CA ASP A 521 -53.51 -36.26 -41.14
C ASP A 521 -54.89 -35.82 -41.64
N ILE A 522 -55.47 -34.76 -41.05
CA ILE A 522 -56.75 -34.17 -41.50
C ILE A 522 -56.63 -33.66 -42.95
N LYS A 523 -55.51 -33.03 -43.32
CA LYS A 523 -55.24 -32.59 -44.70
C LYS A 523 -55.28 -33.78 -45.65
N GLY A 524 -54.61 -34.89 -45.31
CA GLY A 524 -54.61 -36.12 -46.08
C GLY A 524 -56.00 -36.72 -46.26
N VAL A 525 -56.75 -36.90 -45.16
CA VAL A 525 -58.13 -37.44 -45.20
C VAL A 525 -59.07 -36.54 -46.02
N THR A 526 -58.89 -35.22 -45.95
CA THR A 526 -59.69 -34.25 -46.72
C THR A 526 -59.37 -34.33 -48.22
N GLN A 527 -58.09 -34.46 -48.59
CA GLN A 527 -57.67 -34.65 -49.98
C GLN A 527 -58.18 -35.98 -50.55
N ASP A 528 -58.12 -37.07 -49.78
CA ASP A 528 -58.68 -38.36 -50.15
C ASP A 528 -60.20 -38.30 -50.36
N SER A 529 -60.90 -37.54 -49.51
CA SER A 529 -62.34 -37.31 -49.64
C SER A 529 -62.67 -36.55 -50.93
N ALA A 530 -61.91 -35.51 -51.25
CA ALA A 530 -62.06 -34.76 -52.50
C ALA A 530 -61.89 -35.68 -53.73
N SER A 531 -60.88 -36.56 -53.71
CA SER A 531 -60.63 -37.54 -54.77
C SER A 531 -61.80 -38.52 -54.96
N LYS A 532 -62.35 -39.06 -53.86
CA LYS A 532 -63.51 -39.96 -53.91
C LYS A 532 -64.77 -39.26 -54.43
N ILE A 533 -65.00 -38.01 -54.06
CA ILE A 533 -66.14 -37.21 -54.57
C ILE A 533 -65.98 -36.93 -56.07
N LEU A 534 -64.77 -36.60 -56.53
CA LEU A 534 -64.47 -36.44 -57.96
C LEU A 534 -64.75 -37.72 -58.75
N SER A 535 -64.34 -38.88 -58.22
CA SER A 535 -64.64 -40.17 -58.84
C SER A 535 -66.16 -40.45 -58.91
N LEU A 536 -66.91 -40.07 -57.86
CA LEU A 536 -68.37 -40.17 -57.87
C LEU A 536 -69.00 -39.24 -58.91
N SER A 537 -68.51 -38.01 -59.04
CA SER A 537 -68.95 -37.04 -60.05
C SER A 537 -68.73 -37.57 -61.47
N GLU A 538 -67.58 -38.20 -61.75
CA GLU A 538 -67.29 -38.84 -63.03
C GLU A 538 -68.24 -40.02 -63.33
N LYS A 539 -68.54 -40.85 -62.32
CA LYS A 539 -69.52 -41.94 -62.45
C LYS A 539 -70.94 -41.42 -62.68
N ALA A 540 -71.34 -40.36 -61.99
CA ALA A 540 -72.64 -39.71 -62.18
C ALA A 540 -72.76 -39.14 -63.61
N GLN A 541 -71.70 -38.53 -64.14
CA GLN A 541 -71.65 -38.09 -65.54
C GLN A 541 -71.87 -39.24 -66.52
N LYS A 542 -71.15 -40.36 -66.34
CA LYS A 542 -71.32 -41.55 -67.20
C LYS A 542 -72.75 -42.11 -67.15
N ILE A 543 -73.39 -42.10 -65.98
CA ILE A 543 -74.80 -42.50 -65.86
C ILE A 543 -75.71 -41.53 -66.62
N GLY A 544 -75.45 -40.22 -66.51
CA GLY A 544 -76.18 -39.20 -67.26
C GLY A 544 -76.11 -39.40 -68.77
N ASP A 545 -74.92 -39.76 -69.28
CA ASP A 545 -74.69 -40.06 -70.70
C ASP A 545 -75.49 -41.31 -71.13
N VAL A 546 -75.46 -42.38 -70.32
CA VAL A 546 -76.23 -43.61 -70.57
C VAL A 546 -77.73 -43.36 -70.56
N LEU A 547 -78.25 -42.53 -69.66
CA LEU A 547 -79.67 -42.15 -69.62
C LEU A 547 -80.08 -41.35 -70.86
N GLY A 548 -79.17 -40.57 -71.44
CA GLY A 548 -79.36 -39.94 -72.74
C GLY A 548 -79.62 -40.95 -73.85
N ILE A 549 -78.79 -41.99 -73.92
CA ILE A 549 -78.93 -43.10 -74.88
C ILE A 549 -80.22 -43.88 -74.63
N ILE A 550 -80.57 -44.19 -73.38
CA ILE A 550 -81.82 -44.91 -73.04
C ILE A 550 -83.04 -44.10 -73.48
N LYS A 551 -83.03 -42.78 -73.27
CA LYS A 551 -84.10 -41.89 -73.73
C LYS A 551 -84.23 -41.91 -75.26
N GLU A 552 -83.11 -41.94 -75.98
CA GLU A 552 -83.07 -42.06 -77.44
C GLU A 552 -83.65 -43.39 -77.92
N ILE A 553 -83.18 -44.52 -77.35
CA ILE A 553 -83.69 -45.87 -77.65
C ILE A 553 -85.18 -45.98 -77.33
N ALA A 554 -85.63 -45.43 -76.20
CA ALA A 554 -87.06 -45.40 -75.85
C ALA A 554 -87.87 -44.57 -76.84
N GLY A 555 -87.31 -43.47 -77.36
CA GLY A 555 -87.91 -42.69 -78.45
C GLY A 555 -88.03 -43.47 -79.76
N GLU A 556 -86.97 -44.14 -80.18
CA GLU A 556 -86.98 -45.03 -81.36
C GLU A 556 -87.98 -46.17 -81.19
N THR A 557 -87.99 -46.82 -80.01
CA THR A 557 -88.90 -47.92 -79.69
C THR A 557 -90.35 -47.45 -79.68
N HIS A 558 -90.62 -46.23 -79.19
CA HIS A 558 -91.95 -45.62 -79.24
C HIS A 558 -92.42 -45.40 -80.67
N LEU A 559 -91.55 -44.89 -81.56
CA LEU A 559 -91.84 -44.67 -82.98
C LEU A 559 -92.03 -46.00 -83.73
N LEU A 560 -91.19 -47.00 -83.49
CA LEU A 560 -91.30 -48.35 -84.05
C LEU A 560 -92.62 -49.01 -83.63
N ALA A 561 -92.97 -48.92 -82.35
CA ALA A 561 -94.22 -49.47 -81.82
C ALA A 561 -95.46 -48.70 -82.31
N LEU A 562 -95.36 -47.38 -82.52
CA LEU A 562 -96.40 -46.57 -83.15
C LEU A 562 -96.64 -47.01 -84.60
N ASN A 563 -95.57 -47.17 -85.39
CA ASN A 563 -95.65 -47.64 -86.77
C ASN A 563 -96.24 -49.06 -86.84
N ALA A 564 -95.80 -49.97 -85.96
CA ALA A 564 -96.37 -51.31 -85.85
C ALA A 564 -97.84 -51.32 -85.43
N SER A 565 -98.27 -50.40 -84.54
CA SER A 565 -99.67 -50.26 -84.13
C SER A 565 -100.56 -49.70 -85.25
N ILE A 566 -100.03 -48.81 -86.09
CA ILE A 566 -100.71 -48.28 -87.27
C ILE A 566 -100.89 -49.40 -88.31
N GLU A 567 -99.82 -50.14 -88.62
CA GLU A 567 -99.86 -51.25 -89.58
C GLU A 567 -100.80 -52.38 -89.11
N ALA A 568 -100.80 -52.68 -87.80
CA ALA A 568 -101.74 -53.63 -87.21
C ALA A 568 -103.22 -53.15 -87.25
N SER A 569 -103.46 -51.84 -87.23
CA SER A 569 -104.81 -51.27 -87.42
C SER A 569 -105.24 -51.30 -88.89
N ALA A 570 -104.29 -51.14 -89.82
CA ALA A 570 -104.52 -51.27 -91.26
C ALA A 570 -104.85 -52.71 -91.69
N ALA A 571 -104.35 -53.73 -90.98
CA ALA A 571 -104.58 -55.15 -91.27
C ALA A 571 -105.94 -55.73 -90.78
N GLY A 572 -106.84 -54.91 -90.23
CA GLY A 572 -108.21 -55.34 -89.87
C GLY A 572 -108.29 -56.44 -88.79
N GLU A 573 -109.16 -57.44 -88.98
CA GLU A 573 -109.36 -58.53 -87.98
C GLU A 573 -108.11 -59.37 -87.70
N PHE A 574 -107.20 -59.52 -88.67
CA PHE A 574 -105.97 -60.30 -88.52
C PHE A 574 -104.87 -59.57 -87.72
N GLY A 575 -104.92 -58.24 -87.64
CA GLY A 575 -103.94 -57.40 -86.93
C GLY A 575 -104.25 -57.15 -85.45
N LYS A 576 -105.47 -57.47 -84.98
CA LYS A 576 -105.93 -57.15 -83.60
C LYS A 576 -104.97 -57.60 -82.49
N ARG A 577 -104.42 -58.82 -82.54
CA ARG A 577 -103.50 -59.31 -81.49
C ARG A 577 -102.13 -58.62 -81.55
N PHE A 578 -101.63 -58.34 -82.75
CA PHE A 578 -100.38 -57.61 -82.95
C PHE A 578 -100.50 -56.14 -82.53
N GLY A 579 -101.65 -55.51 -82.80
CA GLY A 579 -101.93 -54.13 -82.39
C GLY A 579 -101.95 -53.94 -80.88
N VAL A 580 -102.47 -54.92 -80.13
CA VAL A 580 -102.43 -54.92 -78.66
C VAL A 580 -100.98 -55.00 -78.15
N VAL A 581 -100.14 -55.86 -78.73
CA VAL A 581 -98.72 -55.96 -78.37
C VAL A 581 -97.98 -54.67 -78.72
N ALA A 582 -98.19 -54.11 -79.90
CA ALA A 582 -97.57 -52.85 -80.33
C ALA A 582 -97.99 -51.66 -79.45
N ALA A 583 -99.26 -51.58 -79.05
CA ALA A 583 -99.75 -50.57 -78.10
C ALA A 583 -99.09 -50.71 -76.72
N GLU A 584 -98.88 -51.94 -76.24
CA GLU A 584 -98.20 -52.19 -74.96
C GLU A 584 -96.69 -51.88 -75.04
N VAL A 585 -96.02 -52.21 -76.14
CA VAL A 585 -94.61 -51.80 -76.38
C VAL A 585 -94.49 -50.29 -76.46
N ARG A 586 -95.42 -49.58 -77.11
CA ARG A 586 -95.45 -48.11 -77.15
C ARG A 586 -95.61 -47.52 -75.75
N ARG A 587 -96.51 -48.09 -74.94
CA ARG A 587 -96.74 -47.68 -73.55
C ARG A 587 -95.52 -47.94 -72.68
N LEU A 588 -94.83 -49.07 -72.88
CA LEU A 588 -93.59 -49.41 -72.19
C LEU A 588 -92.45 -48.46 -72.59
N ALA A 589 -92.32 -48.13 -73.87
CA ALA A 589 -91.34 -47.18 -74.38
C ALA A 589 -91.57 -45.77 -73.83
N GLU A 590 -92.82 -45.31 -73.79
CA GLU A 590 -93.17 -44.02 -73.16
C GLU A 590 -92.85 -44.02 -71.66
N ARG A 591 -93.22 -45.08 -70.93
CA ARG A 591 -92.85 -45.23 -69.52
C ARG A 591 -91.33 -45.25 -69.31
N THR A 592 -90.59 -45.93 -70.19
CA THR A 592 -89.12 -46.00 -70.13
C THR A 592 -88.50 -44.62 -70.36
N LYS A 593 -89.04 -43.84 -71.30
CA LYS A 593 -88.63 -42.47 -71.58
C LYS A 593 -88.87 -41.56 -70.37
N THR A 594 -90.08 -41.60 -69.78
CA THR A 594 -90.41 -40.80 -68.58
C THR A 594 -89.52 -41.19 -67.40
N SER A 595 -89.33 -42.48 -67.13
CA SER A 595 -88.44 -42.94 -66.06
C SER A 595 -86.96 -42.56 -66.31
N ALA A 596 -86.49 -42.59 -67.56
CA ALA A 596 -85.14 -42.11 -67.89
C ALA A 596 -84.98 -40.60 -67.64
N GLU A 597 -86.01 -39.79 -67.89
CA GLU A 597 -86.02 -38.36 -67.56
C GLU A 597 -86.04 -38.10 -66.05
N GLU A 598 -86.84 -38.84 -65.28
CA GLU A 598 -86.85 -38.77 -63.81
C GLU A 598 -85.48 -39.13 -63.22
N ILE A 599 -84.87 -40.23 -63.65
CA ILE A 599 -83.53 -40.63 -63.19
C ILE A 599 -82.49 -39.58 -63.63
N LYS A 600 -82.61 -39.00 -64.83
CA LYS A 600 -81.71 -37.92 -65.28
C LYS A 600 -81.82 -36.69 -64.38
N GLY A 601 -83.02 -36.36 -63.89
CA GLY A 601 -83.22 -35.33 -62.87
C GLY A 601 -82.43 -35.62 -61.59
N VAL A 602 -82.56 -36.84 -61.04
CA VAL A 602 -81.82 -37.27 -59.85
C VAL A 602 -80.30 -37.23 -60.07
N VAL A 603 -79.82 -37.67 -61.23
CA VAL A 603 -78.38 -37.63 -61.57
C VAL A 603 -77.87 -36.18 -61.67
N SER A 604 -78.67 -35.28 -62.23
CA SER A 604 -78.36 -33.84 -62.26
C SER A 604 -78.26 -33.25 -60.85
N GLU A 605 -79.17 -33.63 -59.94
CA GLU A 605 -79.09 -33.22 -58.53
C GLU A 605 -77.83 -33.76 -57.85
N ILE A 606 -77.46 -35.03 -58.10
CA ILE A 606 -76.20 -35.62 -57.61
C ILE A 606 -74.98 -34.86 -58.13
N GLN A 607 -74.97 -34.43 -59.39
CA GLN A 607 -73.87 -33.65 -59.98
C GLN A 607 -73.73 -32.28 -59.32
N VAL A 608 -74.84 -31.58 -59.09
CA VAL A 608 -74.83 -30.29 -58.38
C VAL A 608 -74.32 -30.48 -56.96
N ALA A 609 -74.81 -31.49 -56.24
CA ALA A 609 -74.39 -31.80 -54.88
C ALA A 609 -72.91 -32.19 -54.79
N THR A 610 -72.40 -33.01 -55.73
CA THR A 610 -70.99 -33.43 -55.76
C THR A 610 -70.06 -32.26 -56.09
N ASN A 611 -70.40 -31.40 -57.04
CA ASN A 611 -69.61 -30.18 -57.32
C ASN A 611 -69.56 -29.24 -56.11
N ALA A 612 -70.69 -29.04 -55.43
CA ALA A 612 -70.72 -28.24 -54.20
C ALA A 612 -69.84 -28.88 -53.10
N ALA A 613 -69.86 -30.21 -52.97
CA ALA A 613 -69.01 -30.93 -52.03
C ALA A 613 -67.52 -30.79 -52.37
N VAL A 614 -67.10 -30.86 -53.64
CA VAL A 614 -65.70 -30.61 -54.06
C VAL A 614 -65.24 -29.23 -53.63
N LEU A 615 -66.00 -28.17 -53.94
CA LEU A 615 -65.67 -26.79 -53.53
C LEU A 615 -65.53 -26.65 -52.02
N SER A 616 -66.43 -27.28 -51.25
CA SER A 616 -66.36 -27.30 -49.78
C SER A 616 -65.10 -28.03 -49.28
N THR A 617 -64.71 -29.10 -49.96
CA THR A 617 -63.52 -29.89 -49.60
C THR A 617 -62.23 -29.14 -49.91
N GLU A 618 -62.13 -28.46 -51.06
CA GLU A 618 -61.01 -27.57 -51.41
C GLU A 618 -60.86 -26.42 -50.40
N GLN A 619 -61.98 -25.79 -50.04
CA GLN A 619 -61.99 -24.75 -49.01
C GLN A 619 -61.54 -25.31 -47.64
N SER A 620 -61.90 -26.56 -47.32
CA SER A 620 -61.46 -27.23 -46.10
C SER A 620 -59.96 -27.49 -46.09
N VAL A 621 -59.37 -27.95 -47.20
CA VAL A 621 -57.90 -28.09 -47.34
C VAL A 621 -57.20 -26.75 -47.08
N LYS A 622 -57.70 -25.66 -47.67
CA LYS A 622 -57.15 -24.31 -47.46
C LYS A 622 -57.28 -23.83 -46.00
N ASN A 623 -58.36 -24.20 -45.33
CA ASN A 623 -58.55 -23.88 -43.91
C ASN A 623 -57.61 -24.68 -43.01
N VAL A 624 -57.36 -25.96 -43.33
CA VAL A 624 -56.39 -26.79 -42.61
C VAL A 624 -54.96 -26.25 -42.78
N GLU A 625 -54.57 -25.83 -43.98
CA GLU A 625 -53.26 -25.20 -44.22
C GLU A 625 -53.08 -23.91 -43.40
N LYS A 626 -54.12 -23.07 -43.32
CA LYS A 626 -54.11 -21.91 -42.41
C LYS A 626 -53.99 -22.34 -40.95
N GLY A 627 -54.68 -23.42 -40.55
CA GLY A 627 -54.61 -23.99 -39.21
C GLY A 627 -53.19 -24.41 -38.83
N VAL A 628 -52.50 -25.14 -39.71
CA VAL A 628 -51.08 -25.51 -39.54
C VAL A 628 -50.22 -24.27 -39.31
N GLY A 629 -50.40 -23.22 -40.13
CA GLY A 629 -49.64 -21.98 -40.00
C GLY A 629 -49.87 -21.24 -38.66
N VAL A 630 -51.08 -21.29 -38.09
CA VAL A 630 -51.37 -20.72 -36.77
C VAL A 630 -50.73 -21.54 -35.66
N VAL A 631 -50.79 -22.88 -35.74
CA VAL A 631 -50.17 -23.78 -34.76
C VAL A 631 -48.64 -23.66 -34.77
N GLN A 632 -48.01 -23.53 -35.93
CA GLN A 632 -46.57 -23.26 -36.02
C GLN A 632 -46.17 -21.94 -35.35
N LYS A 633 -46.94 -20.86 -35.54
CA LYS A 633 -46.69 -19.59 -34.85
C LYS A 633 -46.84 -19.70 -33.33
N ALA A 634 -47.79 -20.52 -32.85
CA ALA A 634 -47.90 -20.83 -31.44
C ALA A 634 -46.65 -21.55 -30.92
N GLY A 635 -46.13 -22.53 -31.68
CA GLY A 635 -44.85 -23.21 -31.37
C GLY A 635 -43.67 -22.25 -31.25
N GLN A 636 -43.48 -21.35 -32.23
CA GLN A 636 -42.43 -20.32 -32.19
C GLN A 636 -42.56 -19.39 -30.97
N SER A 637 -43.78 -19.09 -30.54
CA SER A 637 -44.02 -18.26 -29.36
C SER A 637 -43.65 -19.00 -28.07
N ILE A 638 -43.95 -20.30 -27.96
CA ILE A 638 -43.54 -21.15 -26.84
C ILE A 638 -42.01 -21.28 -26.80
N GLU A 639 -41.35 -21.40 -27.95
CA GLU A 639 -39.88 -21.46 -28.06
C GLU A 639 -39.23 -20.17 -27.55
N SER A 640 -39.81 -19.02 -27.92
CA SER A 640 -39.36 -17.72 -27.39
C SER A 640 -39.54 -17.61 -25.86
N ILE A 641 -40.61 -18.19 -25.30
CA ILE A 641 -40.83 -18.24 -23.85
C ILE A 641 -39.81 -19.16 -23.17
N LEU A 642 -39.43 -20.27 -23.82
CA LEU A 642 -38.40 -21.19 -23.34
C LEU A 642 -37.03 -20.50 -23.20
N ASP A 643 -36.67 -19.67 -24.19
CA ASP A 643 -35.42 -18.89 -24.12
C ASP A 643 -35.47 -17.84 -23.01
N LEU A 644 -36.59 -17.12 -22.87
CA LEU A 644 -36.79 -16.13 -21.79
C LEU A 644 -36.76 -16.76 -20.39
N THR A 645 -37.28 -17.98 -20.22
CA THR A 645 -37.25 -18.71 -18.93
C THR A 645 -35.83 -19.16 -18.57
N LYS A 646 -35.01 -19.56 -19.54
CA LYS A 646 -33.57 -19.81 -19.33
C LYS A 646 -32.82 -18.56 -18.92
N GLU A 647 -33.01 -17.44 -19.64
CA GLU A 647 -32.42 -16.15 -19.27
C GLU A 647 -32.83 -15.72 -17.85
N THR A 648 -34.11 -15.92 -17.48
CA THR A 648 -34.62 -15.60 -16.14
C THR A 648 -33.96 -16.45 -15.06
N THR A 649 -33.71 -17.73 -15.33
CA THR A 649 -33.01 -18.64 -14.41
C THR A 649 -31.57 -18.21 -14.19
N ASP A 650 -30.86 -17.87 -15.27
CA ASP A 650 -29.47 -17.42 -15.19
C ASP A 650 -29.35 -16.06 -14.49
N ALA A 651 -30.25 -15.12 -14.79
CA ALA A 651 -30.32 -13.84 -14.08
C ALA A 651 -30.57 -14.04 -12.58
N SER A 652 -31.47 -14.95 -12.21
CA SER A 652 -31.76 -15.26 -10.80
C SER A 652 -30.54 -15.86 -10.09
N LYS A 653 -29.78 -16.76 -10.74
CA LYS A 653 -28.51 -17.27 -10.19
C LYS A 653 -27.49 -16.17 -9.97
N GLN A 654 -27.37 -15.23 -10.90
CA GLN A 654 -26.48 -14.07 -10.75
C GLN A 654 -26.90 -13.19 -9.56
N ILE A 655 -28.21 -12.96 -9.35
CA ILE A 655 -28.72 -12.22 -8.20
C ILE A 655 -28.34 -12.92 -6.89
N VAL A 656 -28.49 -14.25 -6.80
CA VAL A 656 -28.08 -15.02 -5.61
C VAL A 656 -26.59 -14.84 -5.32
N MET A 657 -25.74 -14.96 -6.35
CA MET A 657 -24.29 -14.77 -6.21
C MET A 657 -23.93 -13.34 -5.75
N ALA A 658 -24.51 -12.33 -6.39
CA ALA A 658 -24.29 -10.92 -6.03
C ALA A 658 -24.74 -10.62 -4.59
N THR A 659 -25.86 -11.22 -4.18
CA THR A 659 -26.43 -11.04 -2.84
C THR A 659 -25.60 -11.75 -1.76
N GLN A 660 -25.00 -12.90 -2.09
CA GLN A 660 -24.04 -13.58 -1.21
C GLN A 660 -22.75 -12.75 -1.03
N GLN A 661 -22.30 -12.08 -2.10
CA GLN A 661 -21.18 -11.15 -2.02
C GLN A 661 -21.54 -9.91 -1.20
N GLN A 662 -22.75 -9.37 -1.39
CA GLN A 662 -23.26 -8.26 -0.57
C GLN A 662 -23.31 -8.62 0.91
N LYS A 663 -23.80 -9.82 1.27
CA LYS A 663 -23.78 -10.32 2.65
C LYS A 663 -22.38 -10.30 3.25
N SER A 664 -21.39 -10.81 2.52
CA SER A 664 -19.99 -10.86 2.97
C SER A 664 -19.42 -9.46 3.17
N ALA A 665 -19.75 -8.52 2.27
CA ALA A 665 -19.37 -7.12 2.41
C ALA A 665 -20.03 -6.48 3.65
N THR A 666 -21.32 -6.71 3.88
CA THR A 666 -22.04 -6.21 5.06
C THR A 666 -21.46 -6.75 6.37
N GLU A 667 -21.08 -8.03 6.43
CA GLU A 667 -20.37 -8.60 7.59
C GLU A 667 -19.03 -7.92 7.86
N GLN A 668 -18.26 -7.60 6.80
CA GLN A 668 -16.99 -6.88 6.93
C GLN A 668 -17.18 -5.45 7.43
N VAL A 669 -18.19 -4.72 6.93
CA VAL A 669 -18.49 -3.37 7.42
C VAL A 669 -18.96 -3.43 8.88
N ALA A 670 -19.72 -4.46 9.29
CA ALA A 670 -20.11 -4.65 10.68
C ALA A 670 -18.91 -4.80 11.62
N VAL A 671 -17.89 -5.59 11.22
CA VAL A 671 -16.63 -5.72 11.96
C VAL A 671 -15.91 -4.37 12.05
N THR A 672 -15.85 -3.64 10.94
CA THR A 672 -15.20 -2.32 10.89
C THR A 672 -15.90 -1.31 11.81
N MET A 673 -17.24 -1.30 11.86
CA MET A 673 -18.00 -0.42 12.76
C MET A 673 -17.75 -0.77 14.24
N LYS A 674 -17.56 -2.04 14.56
CA LYS A 674 -17.17 -2.47 15.91
C LYS A 674 -15.78 -1.95 16.30
N GLU A 675 -14.81 -2.01 15.39
CA GLU A 675 -13.47 -1.45 15.61
C GLU A 675 -13.51 0.08 15.77
N ILE A 676 -14.30 0.78 14.94
CA ILE A 676 -14.48 2.23 15.07
C ILE A 676 -15.14 2.57 16.41
N SER A 677 -16.15 1.79 16.85
CA SER A 677 -16.78 1.98 18.16
C SER A 677 -15.77 1.86 19.31
N GLU A 678 -14.83 0.93 19.21
CA GLU A 678 -13.74 0.79 20.18
C GLU A 678 -12.81 2.02 20.17
N VAL A 679 -12.42 2.50 18.99
CA VAL A 679 -11.60 3.71 18.82
C VAL A 679 -12.32 4.95 19.36
N VAL A 680 -13.62 5.09 19.15
CA VAL A 680 -14.45 6.16 19.73
C VAL A 680 -14.42 6.09 21.26
N GLY A 681 -14.55 4.90 21.84
CA GLY A 681 -14.42 4.68 23.29
C GLY A 681 -13.05 5.05 23.84
N GLN A 682 -11.97 4.66 23.15
CA GLN A 682 -10.60 5.02 23.53
C GLN A 682 -10.34 6.53 23.41
N THR A 683 -10.87 7.17 22.36
CA THR A 683 -10.76 8.63 22.16
C THR A 683 -11.47 9.38 23.27
N ALA A 684 -12.69 8.97 23.64
CA ALA A 684 -13.41 9.57 24.76
C ALA A 684 -12.66 9.41 26.10
N ALA A 685 -12.01 8.27 26.33
CA ALA A 685 -11.16 8.06 27.50
C ALA A 685 -9.90 8.93 27.47
N GLY A 686 -9.24 9.04 26.31
CA GLY A 686 -8.07 9.90 26.11
C GLY A 686 -8.40 11.38 26.33
N LEU A 687 -9.54 11.87 25.85
CA LEU A 687 -10.00 13.25 26.07
C LEU A 687 -10.19 13.56 27.56
N LYS A 688 -10.72 12.62 28.35
CA LYS A 688 -10.79 12.78 29.81
C LYS A 688 -9.42 12.91 30.45
N GLN A 689 -8.43 12.13 30.00
CA GLN A 689 -7.05 12.25 30.48
C GLN A 689 -6.40 13.57 30.07
N THR A 690 -6.59 14.01 28.82
CA THR A 690 -6.11 15.31 28.34
C THR A 690 -6.71 16.44 29.18
N THR A 691 -8.02 16.45 29.40
CA THR A 691 -8.69 17.45 30.23
C THR A 691 -8.10 17.50 31.65
N ALA A 692 -7.84 16.34 32.26
CA ALA A 692 -7.20 16.27 33.58
C ALA A 692 -5.75 16.80 33.57
N ALA A 693 -4.96 16.44 32.56
CA ALA A 693 -3.59 16.92 32.41
C ALA A 693 -3.51 18.44 32.20
N VAL A 694 -4.45 19.01 31.42
CA VAL A 694 -4.50 20.46 31.21
C VAL A 694 -4.91 21.20 32.48
N ALA A 695 -5.83 20.64 33.27
CA ALA A 695 -6.16 21.20 34.59
C ALA A 695 -4.93 21.22 35.52
N GLU A 696 -4.09 20.18 35.47
CA GLU A 696 -2.83 20.13 36.22
C GLU A 696 -1.79 21.15 35.71
N LEU A 697 -1.67 21.33 34.40
CA LEU A 697 -0.80 22.35 33.80
C LEU A 697 -1.19 23.77 34.20
N ASN A 698 -2.48 24.08 34.20
CA ASN A 698 -2.98 25.37 34.67
C ASN A 698 -2.63 25.61 36.14
N LYS A 699 -2.82 24.60 36.99
CA LYS A 699 -2.42 24.68 38.40
C LYS A 699 -0.92 24.92 38.57
N LEU A 700 -0.08 24.20 37.82
CA LEU A 700 1.38 24.37 37.87
C LEU A 700 1.81 25.76 37.39
N ALA A 701 1.17 26.30 36.35
CA ALA A 701 1.41 27.65 35.87
C ALA A 701 1.08 28.70 36.93
N ASP A 702 -0.04 28.53 37.65
CA ASP A 702 -0.42 29.40 38.77
C ASP A 702 0.58 29.30 39.94
N ASP A 703 1.00 28.09 40.31
CA ASP A 703 2.01 27.88 41.36
C ASP A 703 3.35 28.57 41.00
N LEU A 704 3.81 28.42 39.75
CA LEU A 704 5.00 29.09 39.25
C LEU A 704 4.86 30.61 39.22
N LYS A 705 3.68 31.12 38.86
CA LYS A 705 3.38 32.55 38.88
C LYS A 705 3.52 33.13 40.28
N GLU A 706 3.01 32.45 41.31
CA GLU A 706 3.15 32.87 42.69
C GLU A 706 4.60 32.79 43.21
N ILE A 707 5.40 31.81 42.75
CA ILE A 707 6.83 31.76 43.07
C ILE A 707 7.57 32.96 42.48
N VAL A 708 7.34 33.26 41.20
CA VAL A 708 8.03 34.35 40.50
C VAL A 708 7.63 35.73 41.04
N LYS A 709 6.39 35.88 41.50
CA LYS A 709 5.87 37.12 42.13
C LYS A 709 6.59 37.50 43.43
N LYS A 710 7.32 36.57 44.07
CA LYS A 710 8.18 36.87 45.23
C LYS A 710 9.38 37.76 44.86
N PHE A 711 9.75 37.81 43.58
CA PHE A 711 10.82 38.67 43.09
C PHE A 711 10.25 39.99 42.58
N LYS A 712 10.75 41.11 43.12
CA LYS A 712 10.49 42.46 42.62
C LYS A 712 11.56 42.81 41.60
N THR A 713 11.21 42.87 40.34
CA THR A 713 12.12 43.22 39.23
C THR A 713 12.01 44.67 38.82
#